data_AF-A0A7X1CPX5-F1
#
_entry.id   AF-A0A7X1CPX5-F1
#
_cell.length_a   1.000
_cell.length_b   1.000
_cell.length_c   1.000
_cell.angle_alpha   90.00
_cell.angle_beta   90.00
_cell.angle_gamma   90.00
#
_symmetry.space_group_name_H-M   'P 1'
#
loop_
_entity.id
_entity.type
_entity.pdbx_description
1 polymer ?
#
loop_
_entity_poly.entity_id
_entity_poly.type
_entity_poly.pdbx_seq_one_letter_code
_entity_poly.pdbx_strand_id
1 'polypeptide(L)'
;MNAREKVMTFIGKHQLIKPNDHLLVAVSGGADSMALLHFLIQTTIVPKEAITVAHVNHGLRAESIDEEQLVADVCETHGIRFESTQLDIRRLAAQEQAGVEETARKYRYTFFRGLMRKHHCQRLVLAHHADDQMETILMRLVRGSSDLGWLGMQPTREFANGMAIRPFLPLTKQEIVELCEAQSIPYLEDATNQEDSYTRNRYRKALLPFMKEENAHVDEQFRRFSEETSEDFRYLNELAEQALPDMTEYSETKVELSLTEWRKLAQPLQRRTIHLLLKYLYKDNLVLISAGHVEQILRLNREVNPSGELHLPNSLIVRRAYNQLDFFYGKTGKKVQDFYHQLHDGDRVTLTDGAEIRIKTKSSVVQTAGLDGIIVNQADIELPLIIRGRMNGDRMKTTGGTRKLKSIFIDAKIPKHKRDTWPIVTDYSGEILWIPGVQASSYQAKPSREIKQYIIRYHRNLGGNKSMHNDIQKVLISETEIQEKIAELGKELTVEYDGRFPLAIGVLKGATPFMTDLLKRVDTYLEMDFMDVSSYGNGTVSTGEVKIIKDLNTSVEGRDVLIIEDIIDSGRTLSYLVDLLKYRKAKSVKLVTLLDKPEGRNVNIDADYVGFVVPNEFVVGYGLDFAEKYRNLPYIGVLKPEIYAD
;
A
#
# COMPACT_ATOMS: atom_id res chain seq x y z
N MET A 1 24.39 29.86 24.20
CA MET A 1 25.01 28.87 23.30
C MET A 1 25.52 29.65 22.10
N ASN A 2 26.81 29.57 21.78
CA ASN A 2 27.35 30.28 20.61
C ASN A 2 26.81 29.65 19.30
N ALA A 3 26.88 30.37 18.17
CA ALA A 3 26.34 29.89 16.90
C ALA A 3 26.90 28.52 16.48
N ARG A 4 28.18 28.28 16.75
CA ARG A 4 28.86 27.01 16.45
C ARG A 4 28.28 25.84 17.25
N GLU A 5 28.07 26.01 18.55
CA GLU A 5 27.46 25.02 19.44
C GLU A 5 26.01 24.72 19.04
N LYS A 6 25.23 25.74 18.64
CA LYS A 6 23.86 25.55 18.14
C LYS A 6 23.85 24.61 16.92
N VAL A 7 24.72 24.87 15.95
CA VAL A 7 24.82 24.05 14.73
C VAL A 7 25.32 22.64 15.05
N MET A 8 26.35 22.48 15.90
CA MET A 8 26.86 21.16 16.27
C MET A 8 25.82 20.32 17.02
N THR A 9 25.08 20.94 17.94
CA THR A 9 23.97 20.30 18.65
C THR A 9 22.89 19.85 17.68
N PHE A 10 22.55 20.70 16.71
CA PHE A 10 21.56 20.39 15.67
C PHE A 10 22.00 19.28 14.72
N ILE A 11 23.27 19.28 14.29
CA ILE A 11 23.88 18.20 13.50
C ILE A 11 23.80 16.87 14.25
N GLY A 12 24.13 16.87 15.55
CA GLY A 12 24.05 15.69 16.41
C GLY A 12 22.62 15.19 16.58
N LYS A 13 21.68 16.07 16.95
CA LYS A 13 20.25 15.75 17.15
C LYS A 13 19.63 15.09 15.92
N HIS A 14 19.91 15.60 14.72
CA HIS A 14 19.31 15.12 13.47
C HIS A 14 20.23 14.19 12.66
N GLN A 15 21.41 13.82 13.19
CA GLN A 15 22.41 12.98 12.53
C GLN A 15 22.75 13.46 11.09
N LEU A 16 22.88 14.79 10.93
CA LEU A 16 22.96 15.44 9.61
C LEU A 16 24.25 15.15 8.85
N ILE A 17 25.36 14.84 9.55
CA ILE A 17 26.67 14.56 8.96
C ILE A 17 27.30 13.40 9.72
N LYS A 18 27.84 12.41 9.01
CA LYS A 18 28.62 11.30 9.57
C LYS A 18 30.11 11.45 9.19
N PRO A 19 31.05 10.92 9.98
CA PRO A 19 32.50 11.10 9.72
C PRO A 19 32.98 10.61 8.35
N ASN A 20 32.34 9.58 7.79
CA ASN A 20 32.71 8.97 6.50
C ASN A 20 31.87 9.52 5.32
N ASP A 21 31.08 10.57 5.52
CA ASP A 21 30.29 11.15 4.44
C ASP A 21 31.17 12.04 3.53
N HIS A 22 30.96 11.92 2.22
CA HIS A 22 31.36 12.92 1.24
C HIS A 22 30.25 13.97 1.08
N LEU A 23 30.63 15.23 1.26
CA LEU A 23 29.74 16.38 1.26
C LEU A 23 29.82 17.13 -0.06
N LEU A 24 28.67 17.37 -0.68
CA LEU A 24 28.51 18.36 -1.74
C LEU A 24 27.93 19.64 -1.13
N VAL A 25 28.71 20.71 -1.04
CA VAL A 25 28.29 21.98 -0.41
C VAL A 25 27.87 22.97 -1.51
N ALA A 26 26.61 23.39 -1.50
CA ALA A 26 26.13 24.39 -2.45
C ALA A 26 26.52 25.80 -2.00
N VAL A 27 27.34 26.49 -2.79
CA VAL A 27 27.87 27.81 -2.44
C VAL A 27 27.53 28.82 -3.53
N SER A 28 26.82 29.90 -3.16
CA SER A 28 26.42 30.96 -4.09
C SER A 28 27.31 32.19 -4.03
N GLY A 29 28.24 32.29 -3.06
CA GLY A 29 29.08 33.49 -2.84
C GLY A 29 28.50 34.49 -1.84
N GLY A 30 27.25 34.29 -1.43
CA GLY A 30 26.59 35.10 -0.39
C GLY A 30 26.93 34.66 1.03
N ALA A 31 26.70 35.56 1.99
CA ALA A 31 27.06 35.39 3.42
C ALA A 31 26.68 34.02 4.00
N ASP A 32 25.45 33.54 3.76
CA ASP A 32 24.97 32.27 4.35
C ASP A 32 25.77 31.07 3.86
N SER A 33 26.04 31.04 2.55
CA SER A 33 26.74 29.94 1.92
C SER A 33 28.24 29.93 2.20
N MET A 34 28.84 31.12 2.32
CA MET A 34 30.24 31.27 2.71
C MET A 34 30.44 30.91 4.18
N ALA A 35 29.58 31.38 5.07
CA ALA A 35 29.58 30.98 6.48
C ALA A 35 29.45 29.47 6.65
N LEU A 36 28.58 28.82 5.87
CA LEU A 36 28.43 27.36 5.90
C LEU A 36 29.71 26.63 5.46
N LEU A 37 30.35 27.09 4.37
CA LEU A 37 31.60 26.51 3.89
C LEU A 37 32.70 26.64 4.97
N HIS A 38 32.92 27.84 5.50
CA HIS A 38 33.92 28.08 6.53
C HIS A 38 33.65 27.29 7.81
N PHE A 39 32.39 27.17 8.23
CA PHE A 39 32.00 26.32 9.35
C PHE A 39 32.42 24.86 9.14
N LEU A 40 32.14 24.28 7.97
CA LEU A 40 32.51 22.89 7.67
C LEU A 40 34.03 22.69 7.65
N ILE A 41 34.78 23.66 7.14
CA ILE A 41 36.25 23.64 7.12
C ILE A 41 36.83 23.63 8.54
N GLN A 42 36.24 24.40 9.46
CA GLN A 42 36.73 24.56 10.83
C GLN A 42 36.30 23.45 11.80
N THR A 43 35.20 22.77 11.51
CA THR A 43 34.61 21.78 12.44
C THR A 43 35.23 20.39 12.34
N THR A 44 36.04 20.12 11.30
CA THR A 44 36.76 18.85 11.09
C THR A 44 35.88 17.59 11.17
N ILE A 45 34.56 17.74 11.01
CA ILE A 45 33.57 16.64 11.11
C ILE A 45 33.86 15.59 10.02
N VAL A 46 34.27 16.08 8.85
CA VAL A 46 34.75 15.28 7.72
C VAL A 46 36.12 15.83 7.30
N PRO A 47 36.99 14.99 6.73
CA PRO A 47 38.24 15.47 6.12
C PRO A 47 37.94 16.45 4.98
N LYS A 48 38.84 17.42 4.73
CA LYS A 48 38.62 18.45 3.69
C LYS A 48 38.50 17.85 2.29
N GLU A 49 39.19 16.73 2.07
CA GLU A 49 39.20 15.95 0.84
C GLU A 49 37.83 15.32 0.54
N ALA A 50 36.99 15.14 1.57
CA ALA A 50 35.62 14.67 1.45
C ALA A 50 34.61 15.80 1.16
N ILE A 51 35.06 17.06 1.08
CA ILE A 51 34.22 18.21 0.75
C ILE A 51 34.40 18.54 -0.73
N THR A 52 33.29 18.65 -1.45
CA THR A 52 33.23 19.18 -2.81
C THR A 52 32.27 20.37 -2.83
N VAL A 53 32.74 21.52 -3.28
CA VAL A 53 31.94 22.75 -3.41
C VAL A 53 31.33 22.81 -4.80
N ALA A 54 30.04 23.13 -4.85
CA ALA A 54 29.28 23.30 -6.08
C ALA A 54 28.77 24.75 -6.19
N HIS A 55 29.19 25.45 -7.24
CA HIS A 55 28.72 26.79 -7.57
C HIS A 55 27.92 26.78 -8.88
N VAL A 56 26.87 27.60 -8.95
CA VAL A 56 26.06 27.75 -10.17
C VAL A 56 26.01 29.22 -10.55
N ASN A 57 26.71 29.55 -11.63
CA ASN A 57 26.69 30.87 -12.22
C ASN A 57 25.46 30.98 -13.13
N HIS A 58 24.52 31.86 -12.76
CA HIS A 58 23.26 32.04 -13.47
C HIS A 58 23.38 32.92 -14.73
N GLY A 59 24.56 33.48 -15.01
CA GLY A 59 24.81 34.31 -16.19
C GLY A 59 23.94 35.57 -16.28
N LEU A 60 23.35 36.00 -15.17
CA LEU A 60 22.39 37.10 -15.12
C LEU A 60 23.05 38.48 -15.01
N ARG A 61 24.27 38.57 -14.47
CA ARG A 61 24.98 39.83 -14.17
C ARG A 61 26.49 39.65 -14.26
N ALA A 62 27.22 40.77 -14.37
CA ALA A 62 28.68 40.79 -14.27
C ALA A 62 29.18 40.35 -12.88
N GLU A 63 28.44 40.69 -11.81
CA GLU A 63 28.72 40.32 -10.41
C GLU A 63 28.81 38.79 -10.19
N SER A 64 28.15 37.98 -11.03
CA SER A 64 28.22 36.53 -10.92
C SER A 64 29.59 35.95 -11.28
N ILE A 65 30.44 36.71 -11.97
CA ILE A 65 31.84 36.33 -12.22
C ILE A 65 32.67 36.53 -10.95
N ASP A 66 32.46 37.64 -10.25
CA ASP A 66 33.17 37.94 -9.01
C ASP A 66 32.77 36.95 -7.88
N GLU A 67 31.51 36.54 -7.83
CA GLU A 67 31.03 35.47 -6.94
C GLU A 67 31.72 34.13 -7.21
N GLU A 68 31.81 33.72 -8.47
CA GLU A 68 32.46 32.47 -8.85
C GLU A 68 33.95 32.49 -8.50
N GLN A 69 34.65 33.61 -8.79
CA GLN A 69 36.06 33.78 -8.48
C GLN A 69 36.31 33.76 -6.97
N LEU A 70 35.50 34.46 -6.18
CA LEU A 70 35.63 34.47 -4.73
C LEU A 70 35.52 33.05 -4.14
N VAL A 71 34.53 32.27 -4.59
CA VAL A 71 34.35 30.90 -4.10
C VAL A 71 35.50 30.01 -4.54
N ALA A 72 35.98 30.17 -5.78
CA ALA A 72 37.14 29.44 -6.30
C ALA A 72 38.40 29.71 -5.46
N ASP A 73 38.71 30.97 -5.18
CA ASP A 73 39.88 31.40 -4.40
C ASP A 73 39.87 30.81 -2.98
N VAL A 74 38.70 30.81 -2.33
CA VAL A 74 38.52 30.20 -1.00
C VAL A 74 38.72 28.69 -1.06
N CYS A 75 38.21 28.02 -2.09
CA CYS A 75 38.39 26.58 -2.27
C CYS A 75 39.86 26.22 -2.52
N GLU A 76 40.56 26.98 -3.35
CA GLU A 76 41.98 26.80 -3.66
C GLU A 76 42.84 26.98 -2.41
N THR A 77 42.62 28.06 -1.66
CA THR A 77 43.33 28.38 -0.41
C THR A 77 43.22 27.25 0.63
N HIS A 78 42.08 26.56 0.68
CA HIS A 78 41.82 25.50 1.65
C HIS A 78 42.03 24.08 1.11
N GLY A 79 42.40 23.90 -0.16
CA GLY A 79 42.61 22.60 -0.80
C GLY A 79 41.33 21.79 -1.01
N ILE A 80 40.22 22.47 -1.31
CA ILE A 80 38.88 21.86 -1.44
C ILE A 80 38.53 21.76 -2.92
N ARG A 81 37.88 20.65 -3.32
CA ARG A 81 37.45 20.47 -4.71
C ARG A 81 36.33 21.47 -5.05
N PHE A 82 36.52 22.23 -6.13
CA PHE A 82 35.54 23.19 -6.64
C PHE A 82 35.00 22.74 -8.01
N GLU A 83 33.68 22.76 -8.16
CA GLU A 83 32.97 22.48 -9.42
C GLU A 83 31.96 23.59 -9.68
N SER A 84 32.07 24.25 -10.83
CA SER A 84 31.13 25.29 -11.26
C SER A 84 30.45 24.93 -12.59
N THR A 85 29.31 25.55 -12.83
CA THR A 85 28.66 25.54 -14.14
C THR A 85 28.04 26.91 -14.42
N GLN A 86 28.08 27.31 -15.68
CA GLN A 86 27.38 28.49 -16.17
C GLN A 86 26.08 28.08 -16.87
N LEU A 87 24.97 28.70 -16.53
CA LEU A 87 23.64 28.40 -17.07
C LEU A 87 22.90 29.68 -17.45
N ASP A 88 22.54 29.83 -18.73
CA ASP A 88 21.68 30.92 -19.19
C ASP A 88 20.20 30.61 -18.85
N ILE A 89 19.79 31.02 -17.66
CA ILE A 89 18.45 30.74 -17.15
C ILE A 89 17.36 31.44 -17.97
N ARG A 90 17.62 32.64 -18.51
CA ARG A 90 16.61 33.39 -19.28
C ARG A 90 16.24 32.65 -20.55
N ARG A 91 17.25 32.13 -21.25
CA ARG A 91 17.03 31.31 -22.44
C ARG A 91 16.29 30.02 -22.12
N LEU A 92 16.66 29.33 -21.05
CA LEU A 92 16.03 28.07 -20.64
C LEU A 92 14.57 28.28 -20.20
N ALA A 93 14.28 29.34 -19.45
CA ALA A 93 12.93 29.66 -18.97
C ALA A 93 11.99 29.99 -20.14
N ALA A 94 12.50 30.73 -21.14
CA ALA A 94 11.75 31.05 -22.35
C ALA A 94 11.42 29.79 -23.19
N GLN A 95 12.34 28.83 -23.26
CA GLN A 95 12.12 27.55 -23.97
C GLN A 95 11.09 26.66 -23.26
N GLU A 96 11.08 26.65 -21.93
CA GLU A 96 10.16 25.82 -21.13
C GLU A 96 8.83 26.52 -20.80
N GLN A 97 8.65 27.78 -21.22
CA GLN A 97 7.50 28.64 -20.84
C GLN A 97 7.25 28.66 -19.32
N ALA A 98 8.33 28.63 -18.54
CA ALA A 98 8.31 28.55 -17.08
C ALA A 98 8.83 29.84 -16.44
N GLY A 99 8.57 30.02 -15.15
CA GLY A 99 9.12 31.14 -14.38
C GLY A 99 10.65 31.05 -14.30
N VAL A 100 11.33 32.21 -14.35
CA VAL A 100 12.81 32.30 -14.28
C VAL A 100 13.35 31.68 -12.99
N GLU A 101 12.71 31.95 -11.84
CA GLU A 101 13.15 31.42 -10.53
C GLU A 101 12.95 29.91 -10.40
N GLU A 102 11.82 29.39 -10.90
CA GLU A 102 11.53 27.95 -10.91
C GLU A 102 12.51 27.20 -11.82
N THR A 103 12.80 27.77 -12.99
CA THR A 103 13.79 27.25 -13.93
C THR A 103 15.20 27.27 -13.31
N ALA A 104 15.62 28.39 -12.72
CA ALA A 104 16.90 28.50 -12.01
C ALA A 104 17.04 27.40 -10.95
N ARG A 105 15.99 27.19 -10.14
CA ARG A 105 15.95 26.16 -9.12
C ARG A 105 16.05 24.76 -9.73
N LYS A 106 15.26 24.45 -10.77
CA LYS A 106 15.25 23.15 -11.45
C LYS A 106 16.63 22.77 -11.98
N TYR A 107 17.28 23.66 -12.72
CA TYR A 107 18.60 23.38 -13.31
C TYR A 107 19.71 23.36 -12.26
N ARG A 108 19.67 24.22 -11.23
CA ARG A 108 20.58 24.17 -10.09
C ARG A 108 20.56 22.81 -9.39
N TYR A 109 19.36 22.29 -9.09
CA TYR A 109 19.24 20.96 -8.49
C TYR A 109 19.63 19.84 -9.46
N THR A 110 19.44 20.00 -10.77
CA THR A 110 19.89 19.02 -11.78
C THR A 110 21.42 18.91 -11.78
N PHE A 111 22.12 20.04 -11.74
CA PHE A 111 23.57 20.09 -11.60
C PHE A 111 24.04 19.39 -10.31
N PHE A 112 23.41 19.69 -9.17
CA PHE A 112 23.74 19.03 -7.91
C PHE A 112 23.55 17.50 -7.95
N ARG A 113 22.47 17.00 -8.59
CA ARG A 113 22.27 15.55 -8.77
C ARG A 113 23.41 14.92 -9.59
N GLY A 114 23.86 15.61 -10.63
CA GLY A 114 24.98 15.17 -11.46
C GLY A 114 26.27 15.05 -10.65
N LEU A 115 26.61 16.10 -9.88
CA LEU A 115 27.82 16.12 -9.05
C LEU A 115 27.80 15.09 -7.93
N MET A 116 26.66 14.90 -7.24
CA MET A 116 26.56 13.87 -6.20
C MET A 116 26.85 12.47 -6.74
N ARG A 117 26.42 12.17 -7.97
CA ARG A 117 26.71 10.89 -8.63
C ARG A 117 28.17 10.80 -9.08
N LYS A 118 28.69 11.87 -9.69
CA LYS A 118 30.08 11.95 -10.20
C LYS A 118 31.11 11.74 -9.08
N HIS A 119 30.89 12.35 -7.92
CA HIS A 119 31.82 12.36 -6.80
C HIS A 119 31.42 11.44 -5.65
N HIS A 120 30.40 10.61 -5.85
CA HIS A 120 29.84 9.70 -4.85
C HIS A 120 29.54 10.39 -3.52
N CYS A 121 28.97 11.60 -3.56
CA CYS A 121 28.57 12.33 -2.36
C CYS A 121 27.31 11.73 -1.75
N GLN A 122 27.29 11.56 -0.42
CA GLN A 122 26.13 11.07 0.33
C GLN A 122 25.24 12.22 0.81
N ARG A 123 25.79 13.44 0.94
CA ARG A 123 25.09 14.58 1.54
C ARG A 123 25.22 15.84 0.69
N LEU A 124 24.10 16.45 0.27
CA LEU A 124 24.04 17.80 -0.28
C LEU A 124 23.78 18.80 0.84
N VAL A 125 24.69 19.72 1.11
CA VAL A 125 24.60 20.71 2.18
C VAL A 125 24.11 22.05 1.65
N LEU A 126 23.05 22.58 2.25
CA LEU A 126 22.42 23.85 1.87
C LEU A 126 22.43 24.82 3.05
N ALA A 127 22.74 26.10 2.78
CA ALA A 127 22.83 27.16 3.79
C ALA A 127 21.49 27.79 4.18
N HIS A 128 20.43 26.98 4.25
CA HIS A 128 19.12 27.46 4.70
C HIS A 128 19.13 27.70 6.21
N HIS A 129 18.55 28.82 6.62
CA HIS A 129 18.57 29.32 8.00
C HIS A 129 17.16 29.52 8.59
N ALA A 130 17.07 29.96 9.84
CA ALA A 130 15.82 30.07 10.59
C ALA A 130 14.84 31.07 9.95
N ASP A 131 15.32 32.23 9.50
CA ASP A 131 14.48 33.21 8.80
C ASP A 131 13.91 32.63 7.48
N ASP A 132 14.70 31.87 6.71
CA ASP A 132 14.21 31.17 5.51
C ASP A 132 13.07 30.19 5.86
N GLN A 133 13.15 29.57 7.04
CA GLN A 133 12.13 28.66 7.53
C GLN A 133 10.83 29.39 7.86
N MET A 134 10.92 30.52 8.57
CA MET A 134 9.77 31.37 8.86
C MET A 134 9.09 31.84 7.58
N GLU A 135 9.86 32.36 6.61
CA GLU A 135 9.37 32.76 5.29
C GLU A 135 8.61 31.60 4.61
N THR A 136 9.22 30.41 4.59
CA THR A 136 8.65 29.24 3.94
C THR A 136 7.34 28.82 4.60
N ILE A 137 7.27 28.80 5.93
CA ILE A 137 6.07 28.42 6.68
C ILE A 137 4.95 29.43 6.42
N LEU A 138 5.23 30.73 6.54
CA LEU A 138 4.25 31.81 6.34
C LEU A 138 3.71 31.85 4.91
N MET A 139 4.59 31.75 3.91
CA MET A 139 4.19 31.70 2.51
C MET A 139 3.29 30.50 2.21
N ARG A 140 3.59 29.32 2.78
CA ARG A 140 2.80 28.11 2.54
C ARG A 140 1.45 28.12 3.27
N LEU A 141 1.39 28.72 4.46
CA LEU A 141 0.15 28.97 5.19
C LEU A 141 -0.77 29.89 4.38
N VAL A 142 -0.25 31.02 3.89
CA VAL A 142 -1.02 31.99 3.10
C VAL A 142 -1.48 31.40 1.76
N ARG A 143 -0.68 30.52 1.14
CA ARG A 143 -1.06 29.80 -0.09
C ARG A 143 -2.15 28.74 0.14
N GLY A 144 -2.48 28.40 1.38
CA GLY A 144 -3.43 27.33 1.70
C GLY A 144 -2.90 25.93 1.36
N SER A 145 -1.58 25.73 1.45
CA SER A 145 -0.98 24.39 1.28
C SER A 145 -1.52 23.46 2.37
N SER A 146 -1.87 22.22 2.04
CA SER A 146 -2.35 21.21 3.02
C SER A 146 -1.25 20.28 3.51
N ASP A 147 -1.53 19.62 4.63
CA ASP A 147 -0.73 18.54 5.23
C ASP A 147 0.74 18.91 5.45
N LEU A 148 1.67 18.24 4.74
CA LEU A 148 3.12 18.45 4.86
C LEU A 148 3.57 19.86 4.42
N GLY A 149 2.69 20.62 3.78
CA GLY A 149 2.97 21.99 3.37
C GLY A 149 3.38 22.88 4.54
N TRP A 150 2.73 22.78 5.70
CA TRP A 150 3.00 23.67 6.84
C TRP A 150 4.34 23.44 7.53
N LEU A 151 4.95 22.28 7.33
CA LEU A 151 6.18 21.86 8.02
C LEU A 151 7.43 22.65 7.61
N GLY A 152 7.31 23.58 6.67
CA GLY A 152 8.45 24.33 6.15
C GLY A 152 9.47 23.44 5.45
N MET A 153 10.74 23.77 5.60
CA MET A 153 11.87 22.94 5.19
C MET A 153 12.24 21.96 6.28
N GLN A 154 12.42 20.70 5.90
CA GLN A 154 12.90 19.65 6.81
C GLN A 154 14.42 19.73 6.97
N PRO A 155 14.99 19.35 8.14
CA PRO A 155 16.44 19.33 8.34
C PRO A 155 17.16 18.41 7.34
N THR A 156 16.49 17.32 6.96
CA THR A 156 16.96 16.29 6.04
C THR A 156 15.84 15.90 5.07
N ARG A 157 16.20 15.59 3.82
CA ARG A 157 15.28 15.02 2.82
C ARG A 157 16.04 14.17 1.82
N GLU A 158 15.40 13.18 1.21
CA GLU A 158 16.00 12.41 0.13
C GLU A 158 16.35 13.29 -1.08
N PHE A 159 17.53 13.05 -1.64
CA PHE A 159 18.00 13.76 -2.82
C PHE A 159 19.07 12.98 -3.58
N ALA A 160 18.85 12.75 -4.87
CA ALA A 160 19.74 11.95 -5.72
C ALA A 160 19.97 10.54 -5.12
N ASN A 161 21.24 10.17 -4.93
CA ASN A 161 21.71 8.94 -4.30
C ASN A 161 22.00 9.10 -2.79
N GLY A 162 21.53 10.18 -2.17
CA GLY A 162 21.81 10.50 -0.77
C GLY A 162 20.76 11.42 -0.16
N MET A 163 21.18 12.32 0.73
CA MET A 163 20.30 13.23 1.47
C MET A 163 20.68 14.69 1.25
N ALA A 164 19.71 15.59 1.13
CA ALA A 164 19.93 17.02 1.24
C ALA A 164 19.70 17.49 2.69
N ILE A 165 20.69 18.17 3.26
CA ILE A 165 20.75 18.58 4.67
C ILE A 165 20.86 20.10 4.81
N ARG A 166 20.36 20.63 5.94
CA ARG A 166 20.33 22.06 6.24
C ARG A 166 20.88 22.35 7.65
N PRO A 167 22.20 22.38 7.85
CA PRO A 167 22.80 22.52 9.17
C PRO A 167 22.51 23.87 9.85
N PHE A 168 22.29 24.92 9.06
CA PHE A 168 22.09 26.30 9.54
C PHE A 168 20.63 26.66 9.87
N LEU A 169 19.71 25.70 9.77
CA LEU A 169 18.31 25.90 10.14
C LEU A 169 18.06 26.44 11.56
N PRO A 170 18.92 26.21 12.58
CA PRO A 170 18.75 26.81 13.91
C PRO A 170 19.37 28.21 14.07
N LEU A 171 20.06 28.75 13.04
CA LEU A 171 20.68 30.07 13.10
C LEU A 171 19.80 31.12 12.43
N THR A 172 19.74 32.31 13.01
CA THR A 172 19.12 33.49 12.39
C THR A 172 20.06 34.13 11.38
N LYS A 173 19.51 34.94 10.47
CA LYS A 173 20.34 35.71 9.52
C LYS A 173 21.36 36.61 10.23
N GLN A 174 20.97 37.20 11.36
CA GLN A 174 21.84 38.06 12.15
C GLN A 174 23.04 37.28 12.72
N GLU A 175 22.81 36.11 13.33
CA GLU A 175 23.89 35.26 13.86
C GLU A 175 24.87 34.81 12.76
N ILE A 176 24.40 34.62 11.53
CA ILE A 176 25.25 34.29 10.39
C ILE A 176 26.14 35.47 10.00
N VAL A 177 25.59 36.69 9.96
CA VAL A 177 26.37 37.89 9.65
C VAL A 177 27.41 38.15 10.74
N GLU A 178 27.02 38.04 12.02
CA GLU A 178 27.94 38.13 13.16
C GLU A 178 29.06 37.08 13.08
N LEU A 179 28.75 35.86 12.62
CA LEU A 179 29.76 34.82 12.39
C LEU A 179 30.72 35.20 11.25
N CYS A 180 30.21 35.77 10.15
CA CYS A 180 31.05 36.25 9.05
C CYS A 180 31.98 37.36 9.51
N GLU A 181 31.48 38.35 10.25
CA GLU A 181 32.27 39.47 10.77
C GLU A 181 33.33 39.00 11.77
N ALA A 182 32.94 38.18 12.74
CA ALA A 182 33.83 37.67 13.77
C ALA A 182 34.99 36.83 13.20
N GLN A 183 34.77 36.16 12.07
CA GLN A 183 35.76 35.32 11.40
C GLN A 183 36.39 35.96 10.16
N SER A 184 36.02 37.22 9.85
CA SER A 184 36.46 37.92 8.64
C SER A 184 36.24 37.11 7.36
N ILE A 185 35.09 36.44 7.25
CA ILE A 185 34.72 35.63 6.08
C ILE A 185 34.34 36.56 4.92
N PRO A 186 35.00 36.44 3.76
CA PRO A 186 34.63 37.25 2.60
C PRO A 186 33.33 36.71 1.98
N TYR A 187 32.42 37.62 1.64
CA TYR A 187 31.19 37.32 0.92
C TYR A 187 30.76 38.53 0.08
N LEU A 188 29.93 38.29 -0.94
CA LEU A 188 29.31 39.33 -1.75
C LEU A 188 27.82 39.43 -1.43
N GLU A 189 27.28 40.65 -1.39
CA GLU A 189 25.85 40.87 -1.19
C GLU A 189 25.12 40.95 -2.53
N ASP A 190 24.08 40.14 -2.70
CA ASP A 190 23.26 40.15 -3.91
C ASP A 190 22.32 41.38 -3.93
N ALA A 191 22.50 42.26 -4.91
CA ALA A 191 21.71 43.47 -5.12
C ALA A 191 20.20 43.20 -5.28
N THR A 192 19.78 42.02 -5.74
CA THR A 192 18.34 41.68 -5.87
C THR A 192 17.63 41.43 -4.54
N ASN A 193 18.36 41.28 -3.44
CA ASN A 193 17.76 41.26 -2.10
C ASN A 193 17.03 42.58 -1.78
N GLN A 194 17.34 43.65 -2.51
CA GLN A 194 16.71 44.96 -2.35
C GLN A 194 15.44 45.15 -3.18
N GLU A 195 15.08 44.22 -4.08
CA GLU A 195 13.86 44.36 -4.89
C GLU A 195 12.60 43.82 -4.16
N ASP A 196 11.51 44.59 -4.13
CA ASP A 196 10.23 44.18 -3.51
C ASP A 196 9.30 43.40 -4.46
N SER A 197 9.75 43.14 -5.69
CA SER A 197 9.00 42.45 -6.74
C SER A 197 8.69 40.99 -6.37
N TYR A 198 9.54 40.36 -5.56
CA TYR A 198 9.39 38.97 -5.15
C TYR A 198 8.60 38.84 -3.84
N THR A 199 7.58 37.98 -3.84
CA THR A 199 6.76 37.71 -2.65
C THR A 199 7.61 37.42 -1.42
N ARG A 200 8.66 36.60 -1.56
CA ARG A 200 9.57 36.22 -0.48
C ARG A 200 10.29 37.42 0.15
N ASN A 201 10.73 38.38 -0.67
CA ASN A 201 11.40 39.60 -0.18
C ASN A 201 10.45 40.47 0.65
N ARG A 202 9.16 40.52 0.29
CA ARG A 202 8.14 41.22 1.09
C ARG A 202 7.96 40.59 2.48
N TYR A 203 7.95 39.27 2.59
CA TYR A 203 7.93 38.58 3.89
C TYR A 203 9.15 38.97 4.73
N ARG A 204 10.34 38.90 4.13
CA ARG A 204 11.62 39.21 4.80
C ARG A 204 11.71 40.65 5.30
N LYS A 205 11.28 41.62 4.50
CA LYS A 205 11.44 43.05 4.84
C LYS A 205 10.32 43.61 5.71
N ALA A 206 9.07 43.18 5.50
CA ALA A 206 7.93 43.76 6.19
C ALA A 206 7.42 42.90 7.35
N LEU A 207 7.33 41.59 7.17
CA LEU A 207 6.66 40.73 8.14
C LEU A 207 7.61 40.17 9.21
N LEU A 208 8.78 39.68 8.81
CA LEU A 208 9.74 39.09 9.74
C LEU A 208 10.22 40.08 10.82
N PRO A 209 10.58 41.35 10.50
CA PRO A 209 10.99 42.32 11.50
C PRO A 209 9.89 42.61 12.51
N PHE A 210 8.65 42.83 12.04
CA PHE A 210 7.49 43.01 12.90
C PHE A 210 7.28 41.83 13.85
N MET A 211 7.40 40.59 13.37
CA MET A 211 7.28 39.41 14.24
C MET A 211 8.42 39.29 15.27
N LYS A 212 9.63 39.74 14.92
CA LYS A 212 10.77 39.77 15.84
C LYS A 212 10.64 40.88 16.89
N GLU A 213 10.00 42.01 16.55
CA GLU A 213 9.64 43.06 17.52
C GLU A 213 8.63 42.53 18.55
N GLU A 214 7.63 41.76 18.12
CA GLU A 214 6.67 41.11 19.02
C GLU A 214 7.30 40.01 19.89
N ASN A 215 8.24 39.23 19.33
CA ASN A 215 9.00 38.23 20.07
C ASN A 215 10.40 38.03 19.48
N ALA A 216 11.42 38.43 20.24
CA ALA A 216 12.82 38.30 19.83
C ALA A 216 13.28 36.85 19.55
N HIS A 217 12.57 35.85 20.07
CA HIS A 217 12.85 34.41 19.88
C HIS A 217 11.79 33.73 18.99
N VAL A 218 11.13 34.49 18.12
CA VAL A 218 10.07 33.96 17.23
C VAL A 218 10.58 32.85 16.31
N ASP A 219 11.84 32.93 15.87
CA ASP A 219 12.50 31.90 15.07
C ASP A 219 12.54 30.54 15.79
N GLU A 220 12.81 30.53 17.10
CA GLU A 220 12.78 29.32 17.92
C GLU A 220 11.36 28.75 18.02
N GLN A 221 10.34 29.61 18.09
CA GLN A 221 8.93 29.18 18.10
C GLN A 221 8.53 28.53 16.77
N PHE A 222 8.95 29.10 15.64
CA PHE A 222 8.71 28.50 14.32
C PHE A 222 9.46 27.19 14.13
N ARG A 223 10.69 27.09 14.64
CA ARG A 223 11.44 25.83 14.63
C ARG A 223 10.73 24.77 15.47
N ARG A 224 10.35 25.10 16.71
CA ARG A 224 9.62 24.20 17.60
C ARG A 224 8.31 23.73 16.97
N PHE A 225 7.52 24.65 16.42
CA PHE A 225 6.30 24.33 15.69
C PHE A 225 6.56 23.36 14.53
N SER A 226 7.59 23.60 13.72
CA SER A 226 7.96 22.74 12.59
C SER A 226 8.39 21.34 13.04
N GLU A 227 9.17 21.23 14.12
CA GLU A 227 9.63 19.95 14.68
C GLU A 227 8.47 19.15 15.29
N GLU A 228 7.71 19.72 16.23
CA GLU A 228 6.58 19.07 16.90
C GLU A 228 5.52 18.62 15.87
N THR A 229 5.17 19.53 14.95
CA THR A 229 4.22 19.19 13.89
C THR A 229 4.78 18.09 12.99
N SER A 230 6.09 18.07 12.68
CA SER A 230 6.65 17.00 11.86
C SER A 230 6.61 15.64 12.55
N GLU A 231 6.78 15.59 13.86
CA GLU A 231 6.70 14.36 14.66
C GLU A 231 5.27 13.84 14.70
N ASP A 232 4.30 14.71 15.00
CA ASP A 232 2.87 14.39 14.95
C ASP A 232 2.46 13.88 13.56
N PHE A 233 2.96 14.54 12.50
CA PHE A 233 2.66 14.12 11.14
C PHE A 233 3.27 12.77 10.79
N ARG A 234 4.46 12.44 11.30
CA ARG A 234 5.07 11.14 11.09
C ARG A 234 4.24 10.05 11.75
N TYR A 235 3.91 10.23 13.02
CA TYR A 235 3.11 9.26 13.77
C TYR A 235 1.73 9.03 13.14
N LEU A 236 1.03 10.09 12.76
CA LEU A 236 -0.27 9.97 12.10
C LEU A 236 -0.19 9.35 10.70
N ASN A 237 0.92 9.48 9.98
CA ASN A 237 1.15 8.77 8.72
C ASN A 237 1.37 7.28 8.96
N GLU A 238 2.18 6.91 9.95
CA GLU A 238 2.42 5.51 10.32
C GLU A 238 1.11 4.81 10.71
N LEU A 239 0.26 5.45 11.52
CA LEU A 239 -1.07 4.93 11.85
C LEU A 239 -1.97 4.76 10.62
N ALA A 240 -1.91 5.69 9.66
CA ALA A 240 -2.69 5.59 8.44
C ALA A 240 -2.17 4.46 7.52
N GLU A 241 -0.85 4.29 7.42
CA GLU A 241 -0.21 3.20 6.67
C GLU A 241 -0.55 1.83 7.25
N GLN A 242 -0.56 1.70 8.59
CA GLN A 242 -0.94 0.45 9.27
C GLN A 242 -2.41 0.09 9.07
N ALA A 243 -3.31 1.08 8.97
CA ALA A 243 -4.74 0.83 8.83
C ALA A 243 -5.18 0.54 7.38
N LEU A 244 -4.39 0.98 6.37
CA LEU A 244 -4.77 0.85 4.96
C LEU A 244 -5.03 -0.60 4.49
N PRO A 245 -4.17 -1.59 4.81
CA PRO A 245 -4.35 -2.96 4.34
C PRO A 245 -5.70 -3.58 4.71
N ASP A 246 -6.23 -3.28 5.90
CA ASP A 246 -7.50 -3.83 6.39
C ASP A 246 -8.73 -3.28 5.67
N MET A 247 -8.58 -2.19 4.92
CA MET A 247 -9.68 -1.52 4.24
C MET A 247 -9.48 -1.36 2.74
N THR A 248 -8.33 -1.76 2.19
CA THR A 248 -8.01 -1.58 0.77
C THR A 248 -7.68 -2.89 0.07
N GLU A 249 -8.23 -3.05 -1.12
CA GLU A 249 -7.85 -4.12 -2.04
C GLU A 249 -7.20 -3.49 -3.28
N TYR A 250 -5.99 -3.97 -3.59
CA TYR A 250 -5.21 -3.50 -4.73
C TYR A 250 -5.33 -4.47 -5.90
N SER A 251 -5.60 -3.93 -7.08
CA SER A 251 -5.51 -4.66 -8.36
C SER A 251 -4.63 -3.88 -9.32
N GLU A 252 -4.21 -4.50 -10.43
CA GLU A 252 -3.31 -3.88 -11.42
C GLU A 252 -3.80 -2.52 -11.94
N THR A 253 -5.13 -2.30 -11.99
CA THR A 253 -5.73 -1.10 -12.60
C THR A 253 -6.64 -0.30 -11.66
N LYS A 254 -6.87 -0.81 -10.44
CA LYS A 254 -7.88 -0.26 -9.53
C LYS A 254 -7.50 -0.48 -8.07
N VAL A 255 -7.82 0.48 -7.22
CA VAL A 255 -7.81 0.34 -5.76
C VAL A 255 -9.23 0.46 -5.24
N GLU A 256 -9.65 -0.50 -4.42
CA GLU A 256 -10.96 -0.50 -3.76
C GLU A 256 -10.78 -0.16 -2.29
N LEU A 257 -11.58 0.76 -1.76
CA LEU A 257 -11.57 1.17 -0.36
C LEU A 257 -12.94 0.88 0.28
N SER A 258 -12.96 0.12 1.36
CA SER A 258 -14.15 -0.13 2.17
C SER A 258 -14.55 1.10 2.96
N LEU A 259 -15.69 1.73 2.61
CA LEU A 259 -16.22 2.87 3.37
C LEU A 259 -16.64 2.48 4.78
N THR A 260 -17.02 1.22 5.02
CA THR A 260 -17.40 0.75 6.35
C THR A 260 -16.22 0.79 7.31
N GLU A 261 -15.08 0.24 6.90
CA GLU A 261 -13.86 0.22 7.72
C GLU A 261 -13.24 1.60 7.80
N TRP A 262 -13.19 2.31 6.67
CA TRP A 262 -12.62 3.66 6.62
C TRP A 262 -13.35 4.67 7.50
N ARG A 263 -14.68 4.54 7.66
CA ARG A 263 -15.48 5.40 8.57
C ARG A 263 -15.20 5.15 10.05
N LYS A 264 -14.61 4.02 10.43
CA LYS A 264 -14.19 3.76 11.82
C LYS A 264 -12.96 4.60 12.20
N LEU A 265 -12.16 5.01 11.22
CA LEU A 265 -11.01 5.86 11.46
C LEU A 265 -11.43 7.28 11.85
N ALA A 266 -10.62 7.92 12.69
CA ALA A 266 -10.73 9.35 12.95
C ALA A 266 -10.52 10.16 11.66
N GLN A 267 -11.18 11.31 11.54
CA GLN A 267 -11.11 12.18 10.36
C GLN A 267 -9.66 12.54 9.93
N PRO A 268 -8.68 12.77 10.83
CA PRO A 268 -7.30 13.00 10.42
C PRO A 268 -6.68 11.82 9.65
N LEU A 269 -6.97 10.59 10.08
CA LEU A 269 -6.50 9.38 9.41
C LEU A 269 -7.25 9.16 8.08
N GLN A 270 -8.54 9.51 8.01
CA GLN A 270 -9.28 9.49 6.74
C GLN A 270 -8.66 10.43 5.69
N ARG A 271 -8.22 11.63 6.10
CA ARG A 271 -7.53 12.57 5.20
C ARG A 271 -6.19 12.03 4.70
N ARG A 272 -5.42 11.39 5.59
CA ARG A 272 -4.09 10.84 5.29
C ARG A 272 -4.14 9.60 4.42
N THR A 273 -5.07 8.69 4.68
CA THR A 273 -5.30 7.51 3.84
C THR A 273 -5.61 7.89 2.39
N ILE A 274 -6.40 8.95 2.14
CA ILE A 274 -6.58 9.50 0.78
C ILE A 274 -5.24 9.95 0.19
N HIS A 275 -4.44 10.72 0.93
CA HIS A 275 -3.14 11.19 0.44
C HIS A 275 -2.19 10.05 0.10
N LEU A 276 -2.13 9.01 0.94
CA LEU A 276 -1.32 7.81 0.69
C LEU A 276 -1.80 7.05 -0.56
N LEU A 277 -3.11 6.89 -0.73
CA LEU A 277 -3.69 6.28 -1.92
C LEU A 277 -3.38 7.07 -3.19
N LEU A 278 -3.51 8.40 -3.14
CA LEU A 278 -3.17 9.26 -4.27
C LEU A 278 -1.65 9.24 -4.54
N LYS A 279 -0.81 9.23 -3.50
CA LYS A 279 0.66 9.10 -3.64
C LYS A 279 1.03 7.82 -4.37
N TYR A 280 0.40 6.71 -4.00
CA TYR A 280 0.55 5.41 -4.66
C TYR A 280 0.10 5.45 -6.13
N LEU A 281 -1.12 5.94 -6.40
CA LEU A 281 -1.69 5.98 -7.75
C LEU A 281 -0.90 6.88 -8.71
N TYR A 282 -0.48 8.06 -8.24
CA TYR A 282 0.29 9.02 -9.04
C TYR A 282 1.81 8.76 -9.05
N LYS A 283 2.30 7.68 -8.42
CA LYS A 283 3.74 7.35 -8.34
C LYS A 283 4.57 8.56 -7.88
N ASP A 284 4.18 9.15 -6.75
CA ASP A 284 4.79 10.33 -6.13
C ASP A 284 4.66 11.66 -6.91
N ASN A 285 3.99 11.69 -8.07
CA ASN A 285 3.76 12.93 -8.82
C ASN A 285 2.46 13.65 -8.38
N LEU A 286 2.47 14.17 -7.14
CA LEU A 286 1.32 14.84 -6.51
C LEU A 286 1.16 16.32 -6.91
N VAL A 287 1.95 16.84 -7.85
CA VAL A 287 1.94 18.27 -8.24
C VAL A 287 0.55 18.75 -8.70
N LEU A 288 -0.28 17.83 -9.19
CA LEU A 288 -1.62 18.10 -9.71
C LEU A 288 -2.74 17.96 -8.67
N ILE A 289 -2.44 17.43 -7.47
CA ILE A 289 -3.44 17.17 -6.44
C ILE A 289 -3.48 18.34 -5.44
N SER A 290 -4.64 18.99 -5.36
CA SER A 290 -4.89 20.07 -4.39
C SER A 290 -5.59 19.55 -3.14
N ALA A 291 -5.54 20.33 -2.06
CA ALA A 291 -6.34 20.13 -0.85
C ALA A 291 -7.85 20.00 -1.17
N GLY A 292 -8.32 20.72 -2.21
CA GLY A 292 -9.69 20.68 -2.68
C GLY A 292 -10.11 19.31 -3.20
N HIS A 293 -9.22 18.58 -3.89
CA HIS A 293 -9.51 17.23 -4.37
C HIS A 293 -9.72 16.25 -3.21
N VAL A 294 -8.89 16.36 -2.17
CA VAL A 294 -9.00 15.52 -0.97
C VAL A 294 -10.32 15.79 -0.24
N GLU A 295 -10.71 17.06 -0.12
CA GLU A 295 -11.99 17.42 0.48
C GLU A 295 -13.19 16.94 -0.35
N GLN A 296 -13.10 16.96 -1.69
CA GLN A 296 -14.12 16.39 -2.57
C GLN A 296 -14.29 14.88 -2.38
N ILE A 297 -13.19 14.14 -2.19
CA ILE A 297 -13.22 12.70 -1.90
C ILE A 297 -13.83 12.44 -0.51
N LEU A 298 -13.44 13.22 0.51
CA LEU A 298 -14.06 13.15 1.83
C LEU A 298 -15.56 13.47 1.79
N ARG A 299 -15.98 14.42 0.93
CA ARG A 299 -17.39 14.73 0.73
C ARG A 299 -18.15 13.55 0.11
N LEU A 300 -17.58 12.85 -0.88
CA LEU A 300 -18.20 11.64 -1.44
C LEU A 300 -18.51 10.59 -0.37
N ASN A 301 -17.72 10.51 0.71
CA ASN A 301 -18.00 9.64 1.85
C ASN A 301 -19.28 10.04 2.61
N ARG A 302 -19.54 11.34 2.75
CA ARG A 302 -20.61 11.92 3.58
C ARG A 302 -21.93 12.08 2.86
N GLU A 303 -21.95 12.00 1.54
CA GLU A 303 -23.18 12.19 0.77
C GLU A 303 -24.24 11.12 1.08
N VAL A 304 -25.51 11.54 1.09
CA VAL A 304 -26.66 10.66 1.28
C VAL A 304 -26.82 9.70 0.10
N ASN A 305 -26.43 10.14 -1.09
CA ASN A 305 -26.51 9.33 -2.30
C ASN A 305 -25.46 8.21 -2.25
N PRO A 306 -25.87 6.92 -2.37
CA PRO A 306 -24.96 5.78 -2.33
C PRO A 306 -24.16 5.60 -3.64
N SER A 307 -24.25 6.55 -4.57
CA SER A 307 -23.53 6.51 -5.83
C SER A 307 -23.12 7.91 -6.24
N GLY A 308 -21.83 8.10 -6.49
CA GLY A 308 -21.22 9.37 -6.88
C GLY A 308 -19.91 9.10 -7.60
N GLU A 309 -19.47 10.04 -8.43
CA GLU A 309 -18.25 9.94 -9.21
C GLU A 309 -17.53 11.29 -9.23
N LEU A 310 -16.22 11.26 -9.09
CA LEU A 310 -15.33 12.41 -9.12
C LEU A 310 -14.19 12.14 -10.10
N HIS A 311 -13.93 13.11 -10.95
CA HIS A 311 -12.81 13.07 -11.89
C HIS A 311 -11.65 13.87 -11.32
N LEU A 312 -10.50 13.22 -11.21
CA LEU A 312 -9.24 13.80 -10.81
C LEU A 312 -8.32 13.98 -12.04
N PRO A 313 -7.22 14.74 -11.92
CA PRO A 313 -6.23 14.88 -12.98
C PRO A 313 -5.72 13.55 -13.55
N ASN A 314 -5.09 13.57 -14.73
CA ASN A 314 -4.54 12.38 -15.39
C ASN A 314 -5.52 11.20 -15.55
N SER A 315 -6.81 11.49 -15.71
CA SER A 315 -7.87 10.49 -15.93
C SER A 315 -8.09 9.51 -14.77
N LEU A 316 -7.68 9.87 -13.55
CA LEU A 316 -8.05 9.10 -12.36
C LEU A 316 -9.50 9.40 -11.99
N ILE A 317 -10.29 8.35 -11.77
CA ILE A 317 -11.70 8.46 -11.37
C ILE A 317 -11.86 7.86 -9.99
N VAL A 318 -12.56 8.59 -9.11
CA VAL A 318 -12.98 8.12 -7.80
C VAL A 318 -14.48 7.92 -7.81
N ARG A 319 -14.94 6.69 -7.59
CA ARG A 319 -16.36 6.33 -7.70
C ARG A 319 -16.84 5.66 -6.43
N ARG A 320 -17.92 6.20 -5.85
CA ARG A 320 -18.63 5.55 -4.75
C ARG A 320 -19.68 4.58 -5.30
N ALA A 321 -19.65 3.35 -4.80
CA ALA A 321 -20.65 2.33 -5.04
C ALA A 321 -21.09 1.73 -3.68
N TYR A 322 -22.20 2.24 -3.14
CA TYR A 322 -22.71 1.90 -1.81
C TYR A 322 -21.67 2.09 -0.69
N ASN A 323 -21.10 1.00 -0.21
CA ASN A 323 -20.12 0.94 0.88
C ASN A 323 -18.67 0.79 0.37
N GLN A 324 -18.44 0.97 -0.92
CA GLN A 324 -17.10 0.93 -1.53
C GLN A 324 -16.79 2.24 -2.25
N LEU A 325 -15.51 2.60 -2.24
CA LEU A 325 -14.93 3.70 -2.99
C LEU A 325 -13.83 3.17 -3.90
N ASP A 326 -14.07 3.25 -5.20
CA ASP A 326 -13.19 2.76 -6.24
C ASP A 326 -12.29 3.87 -6.77
N PHE A 327 -10.99 3.62 -6.89
CA PHE A 327 -10.03 4.48 -7.58
C PHE A 327 -9.50 3.73 -8.80
N PHE A 328 -9.69 4.25 -10.01
CA PHE A 328 -9.24 3.58 -11.23
C PHE A 328 -8.95 4.57 -12.36
N TYR A 329 -8.06 4.17 -13.27
CA TYR A 329 -7.79 4.90 -14.51
C TYR A 329 -8.70 4.38 -15.61
N GLY A 330 -9.48 5.25 -16.26
CA GLY A 330 -10.33 4.79 -17.35
C GLY A 330 -11.20 5.85 -18.00
N LYS A 331 -11.68 5.53 -19.21
CA LYS A 331 -12.76 6.27 -19.88
C LYS A 331 -14.08 5.81 -19.30
N THR A 332 -14.79 6.69 -18.60
CA THR A 332 -16.21 6.47 -18.30
C THR A 332 -16.99 6.46 -19.60
N GLY A 333 -17.57 5.30 -19.92
CA GLY A 333 -18.45 5.14 -21.08
C GLY A 333 -17.80 4.44 -22.27
N LYS A 334 -17.52 3.13 -22.14
CA LYS A 334 -17.95 2.27 -23.25
C LYS A 334 -19.48 2.25 -23.16
N LYS A 335 -20.17 2.72 -24.21
CA LYS A 335 -21.59 2.39 -24.42
C LYS A 335 -21.70 0.90 -24.17
N VAL A 336 -22.45 0.51 -23.14
CA VAL A 336 -22.80 -0.89 -22.92
C VAL A 336 -23.35 -1.38 -24.24
N GLN A 337 -22.72 -2.39 -24.83
CA GLN A 337 -23.30 -3.05 -25.99
C GLN A 337 -24.63 -3.60 -25.52
N ASP A 338 -25.72 -3.09 -26.07
CA ASP A 338 -27.05 -3.66 -25.85
C ASP A 338 -26.94 -5.13 -26.28
N PHE A 339 -27.03 -6.04 -25.32
CA PHE A 339 -27.08 -7.47 -25.61
C PHE A 339 -28.54 -7.89 -25.76
N TYR A 340 -28.79 -8.71 -26.78
CA TYR A 340 -30.11 -9.23 -27.11
C TYR A 340 -29.91 -10.67 -27.58
N HIS A 341 -30.53 -11.61 -26.86
CA HIS A 341 -30.45 -13.03 -27.17
C HIS A 341 -31.84 -13.65 -27.16
N GLN A 342 -32.14 -14.46 -28.18
CA GLN A 342 -33.38 -15.23 -28.28
C GLN A 342 -33.10 -16.68 -27.90
N LEU A 343 -33.91 -17.24 -27.00
CA LEU A 343 -33.81 -18.63 -26.56
C LEU A 343 -35.11 -19.37 -26.85
N HIS A 344 -35.00 -20.47 -27.58
CA HIS A 344 -36.06 -21.47 -27.76
C HIS A 344 -35.86 -22.61 -26.78
N ASP A 345 -36.83 -23.52 -26.70
CA ASP A 345 -36.75 -24.67 -25.80
C ASP A 345 -35.48 -25.50 -26.02
N GLY A 346 -34.75 -25.78 -24.93
CA GLY A 346 -33.49 -26.51 -24.94
C GLY A 346 -32.24 -25.65 -25.11
N ASP A 347 -32.39 -24.38 -25.50
CA ASP A 347 -31.28 -23.47 -25.77
C ASP A 347 -30.55 -23.03 -24.50
N ARG A 348 -29.30 -22.61 -24.70
CA ARG A 348 -28.46 -21.93 -23.71
C ARG A 348 -27.81 -20.72 -24.34
N VAL A 349 -27.60 -19.67 -23.55
CA VAL A 349 -26.78 -18.52 -23.93
C VAL A 349 -25.76 -18.20 -22.84
N THR A 350 -24.57 -17.81 -23.27
CA THR A 350 -23.52 -17.27 -22.40
C THR A 350 -23.49 -15.75 -22.56
N LEU A 351 -23.64 -15.02 -21.46
CA LEU A 351 -23.60 -13.56 -21.39
C LEU A 351 -22.16 -13.05 -21.38
N THR A 352 -21.99 -11.75 -21.64
CA THR A 352 -20.68 -11.08 -21.67
C THR A 352 -19.94 -11.10 -20.33
N ASP A 353 -20.64 -11.29 -19.20
CA ASP A 353 -20.03 -11.44 -17.88
C ASP A 353 -19.74 -12.91 -17.51
N GLY A 354 -19.84 -13.83 -18.48
CA GLY A 354 -19.59 -15.25 -18.33
C GLY A 354 -20.79 -16.07 -17.82
N ALA A 355 -21.87 -15.44 -17.39
CA ALA A 355 -23.05 -16.13 -16.89
C ALA A 355 -23.79 -16.92 -17.98
N GLU A 356 -24.34 -18.09 -17.66
CA GLU A 356 -25.13 -18.91 -18.58
C GLU A 356 -26.61 -18.86 -18.21
N ILE A 357 -27.49 -18.61 -19.19
CA ILE A 357 -28.94 -18.79 -19.05
C ILE A 357 -29.37 -19.96 -19.91
N ARG A 358 -30.12 -20.90 -19.33
CA ARG A 358 -30.62 -22.10 -20.01
C ARG A 358 -32.10 -22.31 -19.78
N ILE A 359 -32.83 -22.60 -20.86
CA ILE A 359 -34.23 -23.02 -20.81
C ILE A 359 -34.34 -24.52 -21.09
N LYS A 360 -35.18 -25.22 -20.32
CA LYS A 360 -35.55 -26.62 -20.59
C LYS A 360 -37.03 -26.86 -20.33
N THR A 361 -37.71 -27.52 -21.25
CA THR A 361 -38.95 -28.24 -20.97
C THR A 361 -38.67 -29.47 -20.10
N LYS A 362 -39.49 -29.69 -19.07
CA LYS A 362 -39.44 -30.95 -18.31
C LYS A 362 -40.84 -31.46 -17.97
N SER A 363 -40.96 -32.79 -17.99
CA SER A 363 -42.17 -33.57 -17.68
C SER A 363 -42.16 -34.18 -16.27
N SER A 364 -41.12 -33.95 -15.46
CA SER A 364 -40.97 -34.54 -14.12
C SER A 364 -40.39 -33.55 -13.10
N VAL A 365 -40.97 -33.52 -11.90
CA VAL A 365 -40.69 -32.60 -10.79
C VAL A 365 -39.19 -32.56 -10.43
N VAL A 366 -38.57 -31.39 -10.60
CA VAL A 366 -37.32 -31.04 -9.93
C VAL A 366 -37.60 -29.79 -9.12
N GLN A 367 -37.30 -29.82 -7.82
CA GLN A 367 -37.23 -28.58 -7.03
C GLN A 367 -36.06 -27.76 -7.56
N THR A 368 -36.33 -26.63 -8.21
CA THR A 368 -35.36 -25.52 -8.24
C THR A 368 -35.49 -24.80 -6.91
N ALA A 369 -34.53 -25.02 -6.01
CA ALA A 369 -34.38 -24.21 -4.81
C ALA A 369 -33.62 -22.92 -5.18
N GLY A 370 -34.14 -21.75 -4.78
CA GLY A 370 -33.39 -20.49 -4.76
C GLY A 370 -33.67 -19.47 -5.87
N LEU A 371 -32.89 -18.38 -5.85
CA LEU A 371 -32.95 -17.22 -6.76
C LEU A 371 -32.28 -17.46 -8.13
N ASP A 372 -31.76 -18.67 -8.37
CA ASP A 372 -30.98 -19.06 -9.56
C ASP A 372 -31.84 -19.72 -10.67
N GLY A 373 -33.15 -19.74 -10.50
CA GLY A 373 -34.07 -20.18 -11.55
C GLY A 373 -35.53 -19.77 -11.32
N ILE A 374 -36.30 -19.78 -12.39
CA ILE A 374 -37.75 -19.60 -12.38
C ILE A 374 -38.43 -20.75 -13.13
N ILE A 375 -39.62 -21.13 -12.66
CA ILE A 375 -40.51 -22.09 -13.33
C ILE A 375 -41.72 -21.30 -13.83
N VAL A 376 -42.08 -21.48 -15.09
CA VAL A 376 -43.22 -20.82 -15.74
C VAL A 376 -44.04 -21.86 -16.51
N ASN A 377 -45.37 -21.73 -16.54
CA ASN A 377 -46.22 -22.65 -17.30
C ASN A 377 -46.08 -22.35 -18.80
N GLN A 378 -46.07 -23.39 -19.64
CA GLN A 378 -45.94 -23.20 -21.10
C GLN A 378 -47.12 -22.44 -21.71
N ALA A 379 -48.31 -22.53 -21.11
CA ALA A 379 -49.50 -21.86 -21.60
C ALA A 379 -49.53 -20.34 -21.30
N ASP A 380 -48.72 -19.89 -20.34
CA ASP A 380 -48.76 -18.51 -19.85
C ASP A 380 -47.71 -17.61 -20.53
N ILE A 381 -46.85 -18.17 -21.39
CA ILE A 381 -45.73 -17.45 -22.01
C ILE A 381 -45.55 -17.78 -23.50
N GLU A 382 -44.97 -16.84 -24.24
CA GLU A 382 -44.64 -17.00 -25.67
C GLU A 382 -43.12 -17.12 -25.90
N LEU A 383 -42.70 -18.08 -26.72
CA LEU A 383 -41.31 -18.24 -27.18
C LEU A 383 -41.06 -17.50 -28.50
N PRO A 384 -39.80 -17.09 -28.79
CA PRO A 384 -38.60 -17.27 -27.97
C PRO A 384 -38.56 -16.36 -26.74
N LEU A 385 -37.90 -16.84 -25.68
CA LEU A 385 -37.54 -15.97 -24.58
C LEU A 385 -36.49 -14.97 -25.04
N ILE A 386 -36.62 -13.73 -24.58
CA ILE A 386 -35.68 -12.66 -24.90
C ILE A 386 -34.87 -12.33 -23.66
N ILE A 387 -33.55 -12.34 -23.79
CA ILE A 387 -32.61 -11.89 -22.77
C ILE A 387 -31.99 -10.58 -23.21
N ARG A 388 -32.27 -9.52 -22.46
CA ARG A 388 -31.82 -8.15 -22.78
C ARG A 388 -31.44 -7.34 -21.54
N GLY A 389 -30.78 -6.21 -21.76
CA GLY A 389 -30.62 -5.16 -20.76
C GLY A 389 -31.93 -4.39 -20.48
N ARG A 390 -31.88 -3.52 -19.46
CA ARG A 390 -33.05 -2.71 -19.07
C ARG A 390 -33.39 -1.64 -20.10
N MET A 391 -34.68 -1.39 -20.29
CA MET A 391 -35.22 -0.32 -21.11
C MET A 391 -35.94 0.73 -20.26
N ASN A 392 -35.97 1.97 -20.74
CA ASN A 392 -36.70 3.03 -20.06
C ASN A 392 -38.19 2.72 -20.05
N GLY A 393 -38.79 2.72 -18.86
CA GLY A 393 -40.21 2.42 -18.68
C GLY A 393 -40.51 0.97 -18.29
N ASP A 394 -39.53 0.07 -18.26
CA ASP A 394 -39.72 -1.33 -17.87
C ASP A 394 -40.46 -1.48 -16.53
N ARG A 395 -41.50 -2.31 -16.54
CA ARG A 395 -42.31 -2.68 -15.38
C ARG A 395 -42.46 -4.19 -15.31
N MET A 396 -42.48 -4.69 -14.08
CA MET A 396 -42.58 -6.11 -13.81
C MET A 396 -43.77 -6.35 -12.88
N LYS A 397 -44.61 -7.34 -13.22
CA LYS A 397 -45.68 -7.82 -12.35
C LYS A 397 -45.06 -8.74 -11.31
N THR A 398 -45.12 -8.36 -10.03
CA THR A 398 -44.70 -9.23 -8.92
C THR A 398 -45.94 -9.72 -8.17
N THR A 399 -45.76 -10.66 -7.24
CA THR A 399 -46.84 -11.15 -6.35
C THR A 399 -47.52 -10.04 -5.54
N GLY A 400 -46.89 -8.87 -5.38
CA GLY A 400 -47.44 -7.69 -4.71
C GLY A 400 -47.88 -6.56 -5.66
N GLY A 401 -48.03 -6.82 -6.97
CA GLY A 401 -48.47 -5.84 -7.97
C GLY A 401 -47.37 -5.38 -8.94
N THR A 402 -47.67 -4.39 -9.79
CA THR A 402 -46.76 -3.96 -10.87
C THR A 402 -45.76 -2.90 -10.42
N ARG A 403 -44.48 -3.27 -10.35
CA ARG A 403 -43.39 -2.38 -9.89
C ARG A 403 -42.50 -1.92 -11.07
N LYS A 404 -41.92 -0.73 -10.95
CA LYS A 404 -40.93 -0.23 -11.93
C LYS A 404 -39.60 -0.95 -11.71
N LEU A 405 -38.94 -1.33 -12.79
CA LEU A 405 -37.66 -2.04 -12.71
C LEU A 405 -36.58 -1.23 -11.97
N LYS A 406 -36.60 0.11 -12.12
CA LYS A 406 -35.73 1.03 -11.37
C LYS A 406 -35.84 0.88 -9.85
N SER A 407 -37.04 0.71 -9.29
CA SER A 407 -37.21 0.57 -7.84
C SER A 407 -36.73 -0.79 -7.37
N ILE A 408 -36.99 -1.86 -8.15
CA ILE A 408 -36.52 -3.21 -7.83
C ILE A 408 -34.99 -3.23 -7.71
N PHE A 409 -34.26 -2.61 -8.66
CA PHE A 409 -32.80 -2.53 -8.58
C PHE A 409 -32.27 -1.69 -7.40
N ILE A 410 -33.02 -0.67 -6.96
CA ILE A 410 -32.64 0.15 -5.80
C ILE A 410 -32.78 -0.66 -4.51
N ASP A 411 -33.92 -1.35 -4.34
CA ASP A 411 -34.20 -2.18 -3.16
C ASP A 411 -33.19 -3.33 -3.05
N ALA A 412 -32.85 -3.95 -4.18
CA ALA A 412 -31.84 -4.99 -4.28
C ALA A 412 -30.39 -4.46 -4.16
N LYS A 413 -30.20 -3.16 -3.93
CA LYS A 413 -28.90 -2.49 -3.79
C LYS A 413 -27.92 -2.75 -4.94
N ILE A 414 -28.42 -2.83 -6.17
CA ILE A 414 -27.57 -3.07 -7.36
C ILE A 414 -26.88 -1.76 -7.79
N PRO A 415 -25.54 -1.72 -7.95
CA PRO A 415 -24.81 -0.53 -8.38
C PRO A 415 -25.26 0.02 -9.73
N LYS A 416 -25.36 1.35 -9.86
CA LYS A 416 -25.88 2.01 -11.08
C LYS A 416 -25.20 1.54 -12.35
N HIS A 417 -23.86 1.38 -12.34
CA HIS A 417 -23.07 0.94 -13.49
C HIS A 417 -23.33 -0.51 -13.91
N LYS A 418 -23.87 -1.37 -13.02
CA LYS A 418 -24.24 -2.76 -13.34
C LYS A 418 -25.69 -2.89 -13.81
N ARG A 419 -26.53 -1.86 -13.62
CA ARG A 419 -27.97 -1.94 -13.92
C ARG A 419 -28.26 -2.02 -15.42
N ASP A 420 -27.45 -1.33 -16.22
CA ASP A 420 -27.61 -1.33 -17.68
C ASP A 420 -27.17 -2.66 -18.30
N THR A 421 -26.20 -3.33 -17.68
CA THR A 421 -25.68 -4.64 -18.11
C THR A 421 -26.40 -5.84 -17.47
N TRP A 422 -27.35 -5.63 -16.56
CA TRP A 422 -27.98 -6.74 -15.84
C TRP A 422 -28.98 -7.46 -16.75
N PRO A 423 -28.93 -8.81 -16.86
CA PRO A 423 -29.83 -9.54 -17.74
C PRO A 423 -31.28 -9.49 -17.22
N ILE A 424 -32.22 -9.38 -18.15
CA ILE A 424 -33.66 -9.46 -17.90
C ILE A 424 -34.22 -10.50 -18.86
N VAL A 425 -35.01 -11.42 -18.33
CA VAL A 425 -35.68 -12.45 -19.14
C VAL A 425 -37.13 -12.04 -19.37
N THR A 426 -37.50 -11.85 -20.62
CA THR A 426 -38.87 -11.60 -21.06
C THR A 426 -39.37 -12.72 -21.95
N ASP A 427 -40.69 -12.82 -22.10
CA ASP A 427 -41.29 -13.57 -23.21
C ASP A 427 -41.14 -12.80 -24.54
N TYR A 428 -41.68 -13.36 -25.61
CA TYR A 428 -41.71 -12.72 -26.93
C TYR A 428 -42.58 -11.44 -26.96
N SER A 429 -43.63 -11.38 -26.14
CA SER A 429 -44.53 -10.21 -26.05
C SER A 429 -43.89 -9.01 -25.33
N GLY A 430 -42.78 -9.23 -24.62
CA GLY A 430 -42.04 -8.21 -23.88
C GLY A 430 -42.40 -8.12 -22.39
N GLU A 431 -43.22 -9.04 -21.88
CA GLU A 431 -43.54 -9.18 -20.47
C GLU A 431 -42.34 -9.74 -19.69
N ILE A 432 -41.96 -9.05 -18.61
CA ILE A 432 -40.80 -9.42 -17.80
C ILE A 432 -41.14 -10.61 -16.91
N LEU A 433 -40.56 -11.77 -17.24
CA LEU A 433 -40.74 -13.02 -16.50
C LEU A 433 -39.83 -13.07 -15.27
N TRP A 434 -38.58 -12.63 -15.39
CA TRP A 434 -37.59 -12.80 -14.33
C TRP A 434 -36.39 -11.86 -14.45
N ILE A 435 -35.89 -11.39 -13.30
CA ILE A 435 -34.60 -10.70 -13.16
C ILE A 435 -33.68 -11.63 -12.37
N PRO A 436 -32.73 -12.32 -13.02
CA PRO A 436 -31.88 -13.32 -12.39
C PRO A 436 -31.14 -12.80 -11.15
N GLY A 437 -31.19 -13.57 -10.06
CA GLY A 437 -30.59 -13.23 -8.77
C GLY A 437 -31.25 -12.07 -8.01
N VAL A 438 -32.37 -11.52 -8.51
CA VAL A 438 -32.99 -10.32 -7.95
C VAL A 438 -34.46 -10.55 -7.59
N GLN A 439 -35.31 -10.86 -8.58
CA GLN A 439 -36.75 -10.92 -8.38
C GLN A 439 -37.41 -11.78 -9.45
N ALA A 440 -38.34 -12.66 -9.04
CA ALA A 440 -39.24 -13.40 -9.92
C ALA A 440 -40.59 -12.69 -10.07
N SER A 441 -41.23 -12.87 -11.24
CA SER A 441 -42.53 -12.27 -11.55
C SER A 441 -43.69 -13.08 -10.98
N SER A 442 -44.91 -12.56 -11.14
CA SER A 442 -46.15 -13.28 -10.84
C SER A 442 -46.36 -14.53 -11.72
N TYR A 443 -45.64 -14.68 -12.82
CA TYR A 443 -45.69 -15.87 -13.68
C TYR A 443 -44.93 -17.07 -13.08
N GLN A 444 -44.27 -16.89 -11.92
CA GLN A 444 -43.63 -17.98 -11.22
C GLN A 444 -44.66 -19.04 -10.78
N ALA A 445 -44.55 -20.22 -11.37
CA ALA A 445 -45.40 -21.36 -11.06
C ALA A 445 -44.72 -22.32 -10.07
N LYS A 446 -45.53 -23.05 -9.31
CA LYS A 446 -45.05 -24.20 -8.53
C LYS A 446 -44.84 -25.41 -9.47
N PRO A 447 -43.88 -26.30 -9.19
CA PRO A 447 -43.68 -27.51 -9.98
C PRO A 447 -44.98 -28.35 -10.07
N SER A 448 -45.38 -28.73 -11.27
CA SER A 448 -46.55 -29.58 -11.53
C SER A 448 -46.18 -30.76 -12.44
N ARG A 449 -46.87 -31.89 -12.27
CA ARG A 449 -46.76 -33.06 -13.17
C ARG A 449 -47.83 -33.06 -14.27
N GLU A 450 -48.90 -32.29 -14.10
CA GLU A 450 -50.06 -32.28 -14.99
C GLU A 450 -49.94 -31.17 -16.06
N ILE A 451 -49.26 -30.09 -15.71
CA ILE A 451 -49.09 -28.91 -16.57
C ILE A 451 -47.68 -28.95 -17.15
N LYS A 452 -47.54 -28.77 -18.47
CA LYS A 452 -46.23 -28.62 -19.09
C LYS A 452 -45.60 -27.28 -18.64
N GLN A 453 -44.34 -27.32 -18.23
CA GLN A 453 -43.63 -26.17 -17.66
C GLN A 453 -42.25 -25.99 -18.29
N TYR A 454 -41.81 -24.73 -18.41
CA TYR A 454 -40.44 -24.37 -18.71
C TYR A 454 -39.69 -24.07 -17.41
N ILE A 455 -38.44 -24.54 -17.34
CA ILE A 455 -37.50 -24.19 -16.27
C ILE A 455 -36.41 -23.34 -16.90
N ILE A 456 -36.27 -22.10 -16.42
CA ILE A 456 -35.21 -21.18 -16.85
C ILE A 456 -34.22 -21.08 -15.68
N ARG A 457 -32.95 -21.39 -15.95
CA ARG A 457 -31.87 -21.32 -14.96
C ARG A 457 -30.86 -20.27 -15.34
N TYR A 458 -30.36 -19.55 -14.35
CA TYR A 458 -29.26 -18.62 -14.47
C TYR A 458 -28.13 -19.15 -13.62
N HIS A 459 -27.04 -19.49 -14.29
CA HIS A 459 -25.81 -19.87 -13.64
C HIS A 459 -24.82 -18.74 -13.85
N ARG A 460 -24.63 -17.91 -12.82
CA ARG A 460 -23.57 -16.92 -12.88
C ARG A 460 -22.24 -17.65 -12.69
N ASN A 461 -21.51 -17.90 -13.76
CA ASN A 461 -20.07 -18.06 -13.63
C ASN A 461 -19.51 -16.72 -13.19
N LEU A 462 -19.47 -16.48 -11.88
CA LEU A 462 -18.74 -15.40 -11.22
C LEU A 462 -17.24 -15.63 -11.41
N GLY A 463 -16.73 -15.63 -12.65
CA GLY A 463 -15.32 -15.96 -12.92
C GLY A 463 -14.86 -17.31 -12.34
N GLY A 464 -15.80 -18.19 -11.99
CA GLY A 464 -15.53 -19.47 -11.36
C GLY A 464 -15.16 -20.52 -12.38
N ASN A 465 -14.11 -20.26 -13.17
CA ASN A 465 -13.31 -21.37 -13.68
C ASN A 465 -11.81 -21.17 -13.47
N LYS A 466 -11.45 -20.45 -12.42
CA LYS A 466 -10.47 -20.99 -11.48
C LYS A 466 -11.17 -21.16 -10.14
N SER A 467 -12.01 -22.20 -10.05
CA SER A 467 -12.16 -22.81 -8.73
C SER A 467 -10.75 -23.10 -8.23
N MET A 468 -10.41 -22.81 -6.97
CA MET A 468 -9.11 -23.20 -6.41
C MET A 468 -8.82 -24.70 -6.65
N HIS A 469 -9.88 -25.50 -6.81
CA HIS A 469 -9.83 -26.91 -7.20
C HIS A 469 -9.33 -27.15 -8.65
N ASN A 470 -9.50 -26.20 -9.57
CA ASN A 470 -9.05 -26.30 -10.97
C ASN A 470 -7.53 -26.12 -11.12
N ASP A 471 -6.89 -25.46 -10.15
CA ASP A 471 -5.43 -25.28 -10.12
C ASP A 471 -4.73 -26.54 -9.57
N ILE A 472 -5.50 -27.49 -9.04
CA ILE A 472 -5.02 -28.77 -8.51
C ILE A 472 -4.92 -29.79 -9.65
N GLN A 473 -3.74 -30.36 -9.83
CA GLN A 473 -3.46 -31.42 -10.81
C GLN A 473 -4.12 -32.75 -10.40
N LYS A 474 -3.97 -33.12 -9.12
CA LYS A 474 -4.59 -34.30 -8.52
C LYS A 474 -4.74 -34.09 -7.01
N VAL A 475 -5.78 -34.67 -6.42
CA VAL A 475 -5.90 -34.78 -4.95
C VAL A 475 -4.93 -35.87 -4.51
N LEU A 476 -4.00 -35.53 -3.61
CA LEU A 476 -3.01 -36.46 -3.07
C LEU A 476 -3.56 -37.17 -1.82
N ILE A 477 -4.23 -36.42 -0.95
CA ILE A 477 -4.84 -36.93 0.29
C ILE A 477 -6.20 -36.25 0.47
N SER A 478 -7.26 -37.04 0.57
CA SER A 478 -8.62 -36.56 0.74
C SER A 478 -8.89 -36.05 2.16
N GLU A 479 -9.94 -35.24 2.31
CA GLU A 479 -10.39 -34.76 3.63
C GLU A 479 -10.68 -35.92 4.60
N THR A 480 -11.30 -36.99 4.12
CA THR A 480 -11.63 -38.16 4.93
C THR A 480 -10.38 -38.85 5.45
N GLU A 481 -9.38 -39.09 4.58
CA GLU A 481 -8.10 -39.69 4.98
C GLU A 481 -7.36 -38.83 6.00
N ILE A 482 -7.36 -37.51 5.82
CA ILE A 482 -6.76 -36.57 6.78
C ILE A 482 -7.44 -36.70 8.14
N GLN A 483 -8.77 -36.62 8.20
CA GLN A 483 -9.50 -36.67 9.47
C GLN A 483 -9.36 -38.02 10.18
N GLU A 484 -9.28 -39.13 9.44
CA GLU A 484 -9.00 -40.46 9.98
C GLU A 484 -7.59 -40.54 10.58
N LYS A 485 -6.57 -40.06 9.86
CA LYS A 485 -5.19 -40.09 10.35
C LYS A 485 -4.98 -39.18 11.57
N ILE A 486 -5.62 -38.01 11.59
CA ILE A 486 -5.61 -37.12 12.75
C ILE A 486 -6.24 -37.81 13.97
N ALA A 487 -7.31 -38.59 13.79
CA ALA A 487 -7.92 -39.35 14.88
C ALA A 487 -7.01 -40.48 15.41
N GLU A 488 -6.20 -41.09 14.55
CA GLU A 488 -5.17 -42.05 14.94
C GLU A 488 -4.06 -41.39 15.77
N LEU A 489 -3.46 -40.31 15.23
CA LEU A 489 -2.41 -39.55 15.92
C LEU A 489 -2.90 -38.97 17.26
N GLY A 490 -4.15 -38.50 17.30
CA GLY A 490 -4.76 -38.00 18.53
C GLY A 490 -4.77 -39.05 19.64
N LYS A 491 -5.11 -40.30 19.32
CA LYS A 491 -5.09 -41.42 20.27
C LYS A 491 -3.68 -41.76 20.74
N GLU A 492 -2.69 -41.75 19.83
CA GLU A 492 -1.29 -42.00 20.19
C GLU A 492 -0.77 -40.94 21.17
N LEU A 493 -1.06 -39.66 20.89
CA LEU A 493 -0.68 -38.55 21.76
C LEU A 493 -1.43 -38.58 23.11
N THR A 494 -2.70 -38.99 23.13
CA THR A 494 -3.44 -39.21 24.38
C THR A 494 -2.72 -40.22 25.27
N VAL A 495 -2.29 -41.35 24.71
CA VAL A 495 -1.57 -42.39 25.48
C VAL A 495 -0.20 -41.88 25.93
N GLU A 496 0.55 -41.19 25.07
CA GLU A 496 1.88 -40.68 25.39
C GLU A 496 1.86 -39.64 26.52
N TYR A 497 0.86 -38.78 26.53
CA TYR A 497 0.74 -37.65 27.45
C TYR A 497 -0.35 -37.83 28.51
N ASP A 498 -0.76 -39.07 28.78
CA ASP A 498 -1.72 -39.38 29.84
C ASP A 498 -1.21 -38.88 31.20
N GLY A 499 -2.06 -38.14 31.92
CA GLY A 499 -1.73 -37.50 33.19
C GLY A 499 -0.65 -36.41 33.13
N ARG A 500 -0.26 -35.93 31.94
CA ARG A 500 0.73 -34.85 31.76
C ARG A 500 0.07 -33.53 31.31
N PHE A 501 0.87 -32.47 31.20
CA PHE A 501 0.43 -31.14 30.75
C PHE A 501 1.39 -30.54 29.69
N PRO A 502 1.45 -31.13 28.48
CA PRO A 502 2.33 -30.65 27.43
C PRO A 502 1.96 -29.25 26.93
N LEU A 503 2.95 -28.55 26.37
CA LEU A 503 2.78 -27.31 25.60
C LEU A 503 2.83 -27.65 24.11
N ALA A 504 1.72 -27.45 23.40
CA ALA A 504 1.62 -27.59 21.96
C ALA A 504 1.93 -26.26 21.27
N ILE A 505 2.96 -26.26 20.43
CA ILE A 505 3.45 -25.10 19.69
C ILE A 505 3.14 -25.31 18.22
N GLY A 506 2.27 -24.46 17.67
CA GLY A 506 2.02 -24.39 16.24
C GLY A 506 3.02 -23.46 15.58
N VAL A 507 3.75 -23.96 14.59
CA VAL A 507 4.60 -23.11 13.77
C VAL A 507 3.74 -22.55 12.65
N LEU A 508 3.56 -21.22 12.66
CA LEU A 508 2.92 -20.46 11.59
C LEU A 508 1.43 -20.78 11.28
N LYS A 509 0.95 -20.08 10.25
CA LYS A 509 -0.39 -20.20 9.67
C LYS A 509 -0.63 -21.58 9.04
N GLY A 510 0.42 -22.22 8.53
CA GLY A 510 0.36 -23.49 7.81
C GLY A 510 -0.11 -24.64 8.69
N ALA A 511 0.50 -24.80 9.87
CA ALA A 511 0.16 -25.85 10.82
C ALA A 511 -1.20 -25.67 11.52
N THR A 512 -1.81 -24.49 11.44
CA THR A 512 -3.00 -24.15 12.26
C THR A 512 -4.20 -25.09 12.00
N PRO A 513 -4.62 -25.39 10.75
CA PRO A 513 -5.72 -26.33 10.53
C PRO A 513 -5.44 -27.72 11.11
N PHE A 514 -4.26 -28.27 10.82
CA PHE A 514 -3.84 -29.57 11.35
C PHE A 514 -3.81 -29.60 12.87
N MET A 515 -3.13 -28.63 13.48
CA MET A 515 -3.00 -28.52 14.93
C MET A 515 -4.36 -28.41 15.62
N THR A 516 -5.24 -27.53 15.14
CA THR A 516 -6.57 -27.35 15.76
C THR A 516 -7.45 -28.60 15.65
N ASP A 517 -7.33 -29.37 14.57
CA ASP A 517 -8.08 -30.62 14.44
C ASP A 517 -7.45 -31.77 15.23
N LEU A 518 -6.11 -31.83 15.33
CA LEU A 518 -5.39 -32.80 16.13
C LEU A 518 -5.66 -32.62 17.62
N LEU A 519 -5.48 -31.43 18.16
CA LEU A 519 -5.60 -31.18 19.60
C LEU A 519 -7.03 -31.42 20.13
N LYS A 520 -8.07 -31.27 19.31
CA LYS A 520 -9.46 -31.66 19.66
C LYS A 520 -9.63 -33.16 19.92
N ARG A 521 -8.71 -33.98 19.42
CA ARG A 521 -8.72 -35.45 19.49
C ARG A 521 -7.68 -36.01 20.46
N VAL A 522 -6.90 -35.13 21.10
CA VAL A 522 -5.99 -35.50 22.19
C VAL A 522 -6.71 -35.27 23.52
N ASP A 523 -7.16 -36.36 24.14
CA ASP A 523 -7.76 -36.37 25.47
C ASP A 523 -6.69 -36.27 26.58
N THR A 524 -6.13 -35.07 26.79
CA THR A 524 -5.25 -34.74 27.92
C THR A 524 -5.30 -33.23 28.20
N TYR A 525 -4.83 -32.81 29.37
CA TYR A 525 -4.66 -31.37 29.63
C TYR A 525 -3.49 -30.86 28.79
N LEU A 526 -3.67 -29.75 28.09
CA LEU A 526 -2.60 -29.14 27.29
C LEU A 526 -2.72 -27.62 27.25
N GLU A 527 -1.60 -26.96 26.97
CA GLU A 527 -1.52 -25.53 26.68
C GLU A 527 -1.13 -25.33 25.23
N MET A 528 -1.58 -24.23 24.62
CA MET A 528 -1.37 -23.95 23.21
C MET A 528 -0.68 -22.60 23.03
N ASP A 529 0.38 -22.55 22.22
CA ASP A 529 1.03 -21.30 21.80
C ASP A 529 1.49 -21.40 20.33
N PHE A 530 1.94 -20.28 19.76
CA PHE A 530 2.34 -20.19 18.36
C PHE A 530 3.67 -19.47 18.20
N MET A 531 4.52 -19.98 17.30
CA MET A 531 5.78 -19.35 16.91
C MET A 531 5.79 -19.05 15.39
N ASP A 532 6.42 -17.94 15.00
CA ASP A 532 6.63 -17.55 13.60
C ASP A 532 8.14 -17.37 13.36
N VAL A 533 8.67 -18.07 12.36
CA VAL A 533 10.07 -18.05 11.95
C VAL A 533 10.17 -17.86 10.45
N SER A 534 11.04 -16.94 10.02
CA SER A 534 11.38 -16.69 8.62
C SER A 534 12.79 -17.16 8.31
N SER A 535 12.95 -17.86 7.19
CA SER A 535 14.27 -18.12 6.58
C SER A 535 14.59 -17.02 5.57
N TYR A 536 15.81 -16.46 5.59
CA TYR A 536 16.26 -15.57 4.52
C TYR A 536 16.28 -16.31 3.17
N GLY A 537 15.59 -15.75 2.16
CA GLY A 537 15.67 -16.19 0.76
C GLY A 537 14.33 -16.13 0.02
N ASN A 538 14.14 -15.08 -0.79
CA ASN A 538 13.01 -14.94 -1.73
C ASN A 538 13.23 -15.75 -3.04
N GLY A 539 13.91 -16.88 -2.95
CA GLY A 539 14.27 -17.76 -4.06
C GLY A 539 14.56 -19.17 -3.54
N THR A 540 14.40 -20.17 -4.40
CA THR A 540 14.34 -21.62 -4.14
C THR A 540 15.57 -22.28 -3.45
N VAL A 541 16.44 -21.51 -2.80
CA VAL A 541 17.53 -22.01 -1.93
C VAL A 541 17.67 -21.11 -0.70
N SER A 542 17.41 -21.66 0.50
CA SER A 542 17.50 -20.92 1.78
C SER A 542 18.95 -20.73 2.26
N THR A 543 19.28 -19.52 2.73
CA THR A 543 20.64 -19.12 3.15
C THR A 543 21.00 -19.51 4.60
N GLY A 544 20.19 -20.33 5.27
CA GLY A 544 20.53 -20.97 6.55
C GLY A 544 20.36 -20.13 7.82
N GLU A 545 20.15 -18.81 7.74
CA GLU A 545 19.81 -17.98 8.91
C GLU A 545 18.29 -17.91 9.11
N VAL A 546 17.82 -18.37 10.27
CA VAL A 546 16.41 -18.34 10.69
C VAL A 546 16.18 -17.17 11.65
N LYS A 547 15.22 -16.30 11.35
CA LYS A 547 14.81 -15.17 12.19
C LYS A 547 13.44 -15.44 12.81
N ILE A 548 13.33 -15.34 14.12
CA ILE A 548 12.06 -15.38 14.84
C ILE A 548 11.31 -14.06 14.59
N ILE A 549 10.14 -14.14 13.97
CA ILE A 549 9.22 -13.01 13.74
C ILE A 549 8.29 -12.84 14.94
N LYS A 550 7.76 -13.95 15.46
CA LYS A 550 6.92 -14.01 16.65
C LYS A 550 7.43 -15.12 17.56
N ASP A 551 7.77 -14.76 18.78
CA ASP A 551 8.21 -15.70 19.82
C ASP A 551 7.03 -16.15 20.70
N LEU A 552 7.26 -17.15 21.56
CA LEU A 552 6.30 -17.68 22.51
C LEU A 552 5.97 -16.67 23.61
N ASN A 553 4.74 -16.71 24.08
CA ASN A 553 4.31 -15.96 25.27
C ASN A 553 4.47 -16.80 26.55
N THR A 554 4.48 -18.13 26.42
CA THR A 554 4.62 -19.06 27.55
C THR A 554 6.06 -19.57 27.69
N SER A 555 6.51 -19.76 28.93
CA SER A 555 7.81 -20.39 29.23
C SER A 555 7.80 -21.89 28.93
N VAL A 556 8.88 -22.37 28.30
CA VAL A 556 9.06 -23.79 27.95
C VAL A 556 9.91 -24.57 28.96
N GLU A 557 10.50 -23.89 29.95
CA GLU A 557 11.41 -24.52 30.92
C GLU A 557 10.68 -25.62 31.72
N GLY A 558 11.22 -26.83 31.71
CA GLY A 558 10.67 -27.99 32.42
C GLY A 558 9.38 -28.58 31.83
N ARG A 559 8.89 -28.08 30.69
CA ARG A 559 7.67 -28.56 30.03
C ARG A 559 7.97 -29.65 29.01
N ASP A 560 7.05 -30.59 28.84
CA ASP A 560 7.01 -31.46 27.68
C ASP A 560 6.43 -30.66 26.50
N VAL A 561 7.17 -30.52 25.40
CA VAL A 561 6.83 -29.64 24.28
C VAL A 561 6.53 -30.45 23.02
N LEU A 562 5.43 -30.10 22.35
CA LEU A 562 5.00 -30.66 21.08
C LEU A 562 5.11 -29.59 20.01
N ILE A 563 6.02 -29.75 19.05
CA ILE A 563 6.06 -28.90 17.86
C ILE A 563 5.11 -29.51 16.83
N ILE A 564 4.13 -28.75 16.35
CA ILE A 564 3.16 -29.19 15.35
C ILE A 564 3.39 -28.39 14.06
N GLU A 565 3.71 -29.12 12.99
CA GLU A 565 4.02 -28.58 11.65
C GLU A 565 3.09 -29.17 10.58
N ASP A 566 2.81 -28.42 9.52
CA ASP A 566 2.08 -28.93 8.35
C ASP A 566 2.96 -29.79 7.42
N ILE A 567 4.25 -29.46 7.25
CA ILE A 567 5.15 -30.23 6.37
C ILE A 567 6.62 -30.17 6.77
N ILE A 568 7.31 -31.31 6.67
CA ILE A 568 8.77 -31.39 6.71
C ILE A 568 9.30 -31.59 5.29
N ASP A 569 10.00 -30.57 4.78
CA ASP A 569 10.70 -30.62 3.49
C ASP A 569 12.23 -30.59 3.72
N SER A 570 12.84 -29.40 3.78
CA SER A 570 14.28 -29.30 4.03
C SER A 570 14.72 -29.66 5.46
N GLY A 571 13.80 -29.57 6.44
CA GLY A 571 14.03 -29.85 7.88
C GLY A 571 14.82 -28.78 8.66
N ARG A 572 15.36 -27.75 8.01
CA ARG A 572 16.27 -26.77 8.65
C ARG A 572 15.60 -25.93 9.73
N THR A 573 14.41 -25.39 9.44
CA THR A 573 13.64 -24.58 10.39
C THR A 573 13.30 -25.37 11.64
N LEU A 574 12.86 -26.61 11.47
CA LEU A 574 12.50 -27.50 12.59
C LEU A 574 13.71 -27.89 13.42
N SER A 575 14.86 -28.17 12.79
CA SER A 575 16.11 -28.42 13.52
C SER A 575 16.47 -27.24 14.42
N TYR A 576 16.40 -26.01 13.89
CA TYR A 576 16.63 -24.80 14.68
C TYR A 576 15.64 -24.66 15.84
N LEU A 577 14.35 -24.91 15.61
CA LEU A 577 13.32 -24.81 16.65
C LEU A 577 13.53 -25.85 17.76
N VAL A 578 13.86 -27.09 17.40
CA VAL A 578 14.17 -28.16 18.37
C VAL A 578 15.38 -27.76 19.22
N ASP A 579 16.45 -27.26 18.62
CA ASP A 579 17.65 -26.82 19.34
C ASP A 579 17.37 -25.61 20.24
N LEU A 580 16.59 -24.64 19.75
CA LEU A 580 16.17 -23.47 20.52
C LEU A 580 15.35 -23.86 21.77
N LEU A 581 14.39 -24.76 21.62
CA LEU A 581 13.52 -25.19 22.72
C LEU A 581 14.28 -26.05 23.75
N LYS A 582 15.21 -26.89 23.29
CA LYS A 582 16.15 -27.61 24.16
C LYS A 582 17.07 -26.65 24.92
N TYR A 583 17.60 -25.62 24.24
CA TYR A 583 18.40 -24.57 24.87
C TYR A 583 17.61 -23.80 25.94
N ARG A 584 16.30 -23.57 25.71
CA ARG A 584 15.36 -23.01 26.70
C ARG A 584 14.91 -24.01 27.78
N LYS A 585 15.61 -25.15 27.90
CA LYS A 585 15.41 -26.18 28.93
C LYS A 585 14.02 -26.81 28.94
N ALA A 586 13.42 -27.02 27.77
CA ALA A 586 12.28 -27.92 27.67
C ALA A 586 12.66 -29.32 28.20
N LYS A 587 11.75 -29.97 28.92
CA LYS A 587 11.94 -31.31 29.50
C LYS A 587 11.98 -32.38 28.39
N SER A 588 11.12 -32.25 27.40
CA SER A 588 11.14 -33.03 26.17
C SER A 588 10.65 -32.16 25.01
N VAL A 589 11.11 -32.45 23.80
CA VAL A 589 10.64 -31.82 22.57
C VAL A 589 10.35 -32.93 21.59
N LYS A 590 9.08 -33.09 21.21
CA LYS A 590 8.65 -34.02 20.16
C LYS A 590 8.06 -33.27 18.98
N LEU A 591 8.28 -33.80 17.78
CA LEU A 591 7.83 -33.24 16.52
C LEU A 591 6.68 -34.06 15.94
N VAL A 592 5.57 -33.38 15.68
CA VAL A 592 4.38 -33.93 15.04
C VAL A 592 4.19 -33.21 13.72
N THR A 593 4.22 -33.95 12.61
CA THR A 593 4.00 -33.35 11.29
C THR A 593 2.86 -34.04 10.55
N LEU A 594 2.10 -33.26 9.77
CA LEU A 594 1.09 -33.84 8.89
C LEU A 594 1.73 -34.52 7.69
N LEU A 595 2.73 -33.88 7.04
CA LEU A 595 3.40 -34.41 5.84
C LEU A 595 4.92 -34.52 6.04
N ASP A 596 5.50 -35.64 5.65
CA ASP A 596 6.96 -35.84 5.61
C ASP A 596 7.44 -36.12 4.17
N LYS A 597 8.44 -35.36 3.70
CA LYS A 597 9.07 -35.50 2.38
C LYS A 597 10.54 -35.95 2.52
N PRO A 598 10.81 -37.26 2.64
CA PRO A 598 12.17 -37.75 2.85
C PRO A 598 13.13 -37.45 1.71
N GLU A 599 12.65 -37.31 0.48
CA GLU A 599 13.47 -37.03 -0.70
C GLU A 599 14.01 -35.58 -0.75
N GLY A 600 13.40 -34.64 -0.03
CA GLY A 600 13.78 -33.21 0.02
C GLY A 600 14.71 -32.84 1.20
N ARG A 601 15.10 -33.84 2.00
CA ARG A 601 15.78 -33.68 3.29
C ARG A 601 17.20 -33.12 3.14
N ASN A 602 17.48 -32.00 3.83
CA ASN A 602 18.81 -31.39 3.87
C ASN A 602 19.52 -31.51 5.23
N VAL A 603 18.80 -31.94 6.27
CA VAL A 603 19.32 -32.15 7.63
C VAL A 603 18.72 -33.42 8.22
N ASN A 604 19.47 -34.09 9.10
CA ASN A 604 19.04 -35.32 9.74
C ASN A 604 18.05 -35.02 10.88
N ILE A 605 16.79 -34.83 10.53
CA ILE A 605 15.67 -34.65 11.48
C ILE A 605 14.50 -35.53 11.06
N ASP A 606 14.08 -36.38 11.99
CA ASP A 606 12.92 -37.25 11.88
C ASP A 606 11.81 -36.73 12.81
N ALA A 607 10.57 -36.77 12.35
CA ALA A 607 9.43 -36.50 13.22
C ALA A 607 9.13 -37.72 14.09
N ASP A 608 8.75 -37.47 15.34
CA ASP A 608 8.30 -38.53 16.25
C ASP A 608 6.95 -39.10 15.81
N TYR A 609 6.09 -38.26 15.24
CA TYR A 609 4.77 -38.62 14.74
C TYR A 609 4.55 -38.03 13.35
N VAL A 610 4.27 -38.91 12.38
CA VAL A 610 4.06 -38.55 10.97
C VAL A 610 2.64 -38.92 10.55
N GLY A 611 1.92 -37.95 10.00
CA GLY A 611 0.63 -38.19 9.35
C GLY A 611 0.81 -39.00 8.07
N PHE A 612 1.50 -38.43 7.08
CA PHE A 612 1.68 -39.05 5.77
C PHE A 612 3.09 -38.84 5.24
N VAL A 613 3.69 -39.89 4.69
CA VAL A 613 4.92 -39.80 3.90
C VAL A 613 4.51 -39.57 2.45
N VAL A 614 4.95 -38.45 1.85
CA VAL A 614 4.53 -38.03 0.51
C VAL A 614 5.74 -37.83 -0.43
N PRO A 615 5.56 -38.04 -1.75
CA PRO A 615 6.63 -37.79 -2.71
C PRO A 615 7.00 -36.30 -2.78
N ASN A 616 8.13 -35.98 -3.42
CA ASN A 616 8.56 -34.60 -3.61
C ASN A 616 7.75 -33.86 -4.71
N GLU A 617 6.46 -33.65 -4.46
CA GLU A 617 5.53 -32.89 -5.31
C GLU A 617 5.16 -31.54 -4.66
N PHE A 618 4.86 -30.52 -5.45
CA PHE A 618 4.42 -29.21 -4.93
C PHE A 618 2.96 -29.30 -4.45
N VAL A 619 2.74 -29.32 -3.13
CA VAL A 619 1.44 -29.58 -2.50
C VAL A 619 0.84 -28.34 -1.85
N VAL A 620 -0.48 -28.19 -1.92
CA VAL A 620 -1.25 -27.12 -1.29
C VAL A 620 -2.56 -27.67 -0.69
N GLY A 621 -3.18 -26.90 0.20
CA GLY A 621 -4.43 -27.29 0.86
C GLY A 621 -4.27 -27.79 2.28
N TYR A 622 -5.37 -27.79 3.03
CA TYR A 622 -5.42 -28.14 4.45
C TYR A 622 -4.33 -27.43 5.29
N GLY A 623 -4.23 -26.10 5.12
CA GLY A 623 -3.21 -25.27 5.77
C GLY A 623 -2.03 -24.90 4.87
N LEU A 624 -1.61 -25.76 3.93
CA LEU A 624 -0.50 -25.50 3.00
C LEU A 624 -0.90 -24.48 1.92
N ASP A 625 0.05 -23.63 1.51
CA ASP A 625 -0.22 -22.53 0.57
C ASP A 625 0.74 -22.43 -0.62
N PHE A 626 0.32 -21.62 -1.58
CA PHE A 626 1.20 -20.98 -2.55
C PHE A 626 0.84 -19.50 -2.64
N ALA A 627 1.79 -18.61 -2.33
CA ALA A 627 1.57 -17.15 -2.31
C ALA A 627 0.36 -16.74 -1.46
N GLU A 628 0.21 -17.34 -0.26
CA GLU A 628 -0.90 -17.17 0.69
C GLU A 628 -2.29 -17.64 0.17
N LYS A 629 -2.34 -18.39 -0.93
CA LYS A 629 -3.59 -18.99 -1.48
C LYS A 629 -3.70 -20.48 -1.15
N TYR A 630 -4.89 -21.05 -1.34
CA TYR A 630 -5.20 -22.50 -1.27
C TYR A 630 -5.24 -23.15 0.12
N ARG A 631 -4.85 -22.46 1.21
CA ARG A 631 -4.88 -23.01 2.59
C ARG A 631 -6.26 -23.59 3.00
N ASN A 632 -7.33 -23.03 2.44
CA ASN A 632 -8.71 -23.36 2.77
C ASN A 632 -9.29 -24.53 1.95
N LEU A 633 -8.50 -25.21 1.11
CA LEU A 633 -8.92 -26.47 0.53
C LEU A 633 -9.05 -27.54 1.64
N PRO A 634 -10.13 -28.34 1.67
CA PRO A 634 -10.35 -29.33 2.73
C PRO A 634 -9.47 -30.59 2.59
N TYR A 635 -8.70 -30.68 1.51
CA TYR A 635 -7.84 -31.80 1.15
C TYR A 635 -6.45 -31.29 0.76
N ILE A 636 -5.48 -32.21 0.63
CA ILE A 636 -4.14 -31.89 0.13
C ILE A 636 -4.05 -32.30 -1.33
N GLY A 637 -3.69 -31.34 -2.19
CA GLY A 637 -3.60 -31.53 -3.64
C GLY A 637 -2.25 -31.11 -4.20
N VAL A 638 -1.85 -31.73 -5.30
CA VAL A 638 -0.66 -31.31 -6.07
C VAL A 638 -1.04 -30.14 -6.95
N LEU A 639 -0.33 -29.02 -6.82
CA LEU A 639 -0.56 -27.84 -7.64
C LEU A 639 -0.04 -28.08 -9.07
N LYS A 640 -0.76 -27.61 -10.09
CA LYS A 640 -0.29 -27.72 -11.48
C LYS A 640 0.98 -26.90 -11.71
N PRO A 641 2.00 -27.43 -12.41
CA PRO A 641 3.24 -26.69 -12.72
C PRO A 641 3.00 -25.33 -13.37
N GLU A 642 2.02 -25.20 -14.26
CA GLU A 642 1.65 -23.94 -14.93
C GLU A 642 1.21 -22.80 -13.99
N ILE A 643 1.01 -23.08 -12.70
CA ILE A 643 0.60 -22.09 -11.70
C ILE A 643 1.82 -21.50 -10.96
N TYR A 644 2.93 -22.23 -10.88
CA TYR A 644 4.11 -21.82 -10.11
C TYR A 644 5.43 -21.84 -10.90
N ALA A 645 5.41 -22.31 -12.14
CA ALA A 645 6.54 -22.23 -13.06
C ALA A 645 6.39 -20.95 -13.92
N ASP A 646 6.93 -19.84 -13.42
CA ASP A 646 7.32 -18.66 -14.21
C ASP A 646 8.84 -18.55 -14.26
#